data_AF-A0A7M4FHQ0-F1
#
_entry.id   AF-A0A7M4FHQ0-F1
#
_cell.length_a   1.000
_cell.length_b   1.000
_cell.length_c   1.000
_cell.angle_alpha   90.00
_cell.angle_beta   90.00
_cell.angle_gamma   90.00
#
_symmetry.space_group_name_H-M   'P 1'
#
loop_
_entity.id
_entity.type
_entity.pdbx_description
1 polymer ?
#
loop_
_entity_poly.entity_id
_entity_poly.type
_entity_poly.pdbx_seq_one_letter_code
_entity_poly.pdbx_strand_id
1 'polypeptide(L)'
;MSAAGGRGAAPPPPPPPPPRPQASVAQFSVCLEEEPLRQNLSPHARFMDKHQMILKELSLQLESRSQENCLPQNLSEHDMRRLTEEALMQKATLQEKLLEAEMAVSSTEMFLPTFKETVLGITNACNLSTSDVIKISKQEDLLLKELEAFRYAKELLLHLLQTTDHKEVSSERIDILMQKLVETETEIDALKKEMLERERHIQELSSQLQLEKANARKADHLSKSVEAVQGHLQYQIKRKEMENSQLQTKIQSLEKKITEWKFQIGEHKHQILALKKTSEQKKNALKKATRVQKQRAERSEAAVENVASKIKEREVKLSEILSASSVWKNYHEKAVEEKMVLEIKTETLKKQITNLSEELENIEDRRRISNKEILGKLNSVNSETENIHLENARLKASLAVLENNTVSAEAELLVLQEKAKQQENLVEQYGTQVQKLQMEAEGLKTRYKTALNENKITEAKYLQIDKTPAPFHRVELSSSQMEDSNSSLRGHSLQEENLNIQKKYEDLKRQLEKMELQNEVLAHQLANQEKSLQHNELQLKEKFTEYGALTRQLEAALEEGRKMVSEEMEKMSSKEQTLQTKILDLETELRERQEEHKQLVCKVNHSQKHHEVCLKELGHRLQKSENHNQSIQNYIKFLKSSYITMFG
;
A
#
# COMPACT_ATOMS: atom_id res chain seq x y z
N MET A 1 39.22 -38.89 -18.14
CA MET A 1 38.88 -40.08 -18.97
C MET A 1 37.45 -39.93 -19.45
N SER A 2 37.10 -40.62 -20.54
CA SER A 2 35.72 -40.89 -21.02
C SER A 2 34.80 -39.69 -21.27
N ALA A 3 34.60 -39.36 -22.54
CA ALA A 3 33.52 -38.48 -22.98
C ALA A 3 32.23 -39.28 -23.27
N ALA A 4 31.09 -38.70 -22.87
CA ALA A 4 29.77 -38.94 -23.45
C ALA A 4 29.02 -37.59 -23.32
N GLY A 5 28.26 -37.11 -24.30
CA GLY A 5 27.69 -37.80 -25.47
C GLY A 5 26.29 -37.28 -25.81
N GLY A 6 25.84 -36.20 -25.16
CA GLY A 6 24.51 -35.62 -25.34
C GLY A 6 24.38 -34.91 -26.69
N ARG A 7 23.57 -35.49 -27.59
CA ARG A 7 23.15 -34.84 -28.83
C ARG A 7 22.15 -33.72 -28.52
N GLY A 8 22.65 -32.50 -28.31
CA GLY A 8 21.80 -31.31 -28.31
C GLY A 8 21.18 -31.13 -29.70
N ALA A 9 19.85 -31.19 -29.79
CA ALA A 9 19.15 -30.79 -31.01
C ALA A 9 19.37 -29.28 -31.20
N ALA A 10 19.85 -28.88 -32.38
CA ALA A 10 20.00 -27.46 -32.69
C ALA A 10 18.60 -26.81 -32.72
N PRO A 11 18.43 -25.60 -32.14
CA PRO A 11 17.20 -24.85 -32.33
C PRO A 11 17.01 -24.52 -33.83
N PRO A 12 15.77 -24.42 -34.32
CA PRO A 12 15.53 -23.99 -35.70
C PRO A 12 16.12 -22.59 -35.93
N PRO A 13 16.60 -22.28 -37.15
CA PRO A 13 17.08 -20.95 -37.47
C PRO A 13 15.98 -19.90 -37.23
N PRO A 14 16.32 -18.68 -36.79
CA PRO A 14 15.34 -17.62 -36.65
C PRO A 14 14.68 -17.33 -38.01
N PRO A 15 13.39 -16.98 -38.04
CA PRO A 15 12.73 -16.57 -39.28
C PRO A 15 13.46 -15.35 -39.87
N PRO A 16 13.53 -15.22 -41.21
CA PRO A 16 14.20 -14.10 -41.85
C PRO A 16 13.57 -12.77 -41.41
N PRO A 17 14.36 -11.69 -41.24
CA PRO A 17 13.82 -10.40 -40.88
C PRO A 17 12.81 -9.92 -41.94
N PRO A 18 11.72 -9.24 -41.54
CA PRO A 18 10.72 -8.78 -42.49
C PRO A 18 11.38 -7.82 -43.51
N PRO A 19 11.04 -7.93 -44.81
CA PRO A 19 11.61 -7.04 -45.81
C PRO A 19 11.22 -5.59 -45.50
N ARG A 20 12.20 -4.68 -45.55
CA ARG A 20 11.90 -3.23 -45.51
C ARG A 20 11.00 -2.91 -46.72
N PRO A 21 9.92 -2.13 -46.54
CA PRO A 21 9.00 -1.83 -47.64
C PRO A 21 9.69 -0.95 -48.68
N GLN A 22 10.04 -1.54 -49.82
CA GLN A 22 10.19 -0.80 -51.06
C GLN A 22 8.79 -0.46 -51.59
N ALA A 23 8.60 0.77 -52.04
CA ALA A 23 7.30 1.23 -52.51
C ALA A 23 6.92 0.53 -53.82
N SER A 24 5.85 -0.26 -53.79
CA SER A 24 5.12 -0.72 -54.97
C SER A 24 3.63 -0.63 -54.65
N VAL A 25 2.91 0.20 -55.42
CA VAL A 25 1.50 0.53 -55.15
C VAL A 25 0.61 -0.35 -56.01
N ALA A 26 -0.02 -1.34 -55.38
CA ALA A 26 -1.08 -2.14 -56.01
C ALA A 26 -2.01 -2.78 -54.96
N GLN A 27 -3.08 -2.08 -54.60
CA GLN A 27 -4.33 -2.73 -54.17
C GLN A 27 -5.51 -2.02 -54.83
N PHE A 28 -6.43 -2.82 -55.39
CA PHE A 28 -7.45 -2.36 -56.32
C PHE A 28 -8.73 -1.90 -55.61
N SER A 29 -9.32 -0.83 -56.13
CA SER A 29 -10.71 -0.39 -55.92
C SER A 29 -11.07 0.06 -54.49
N VAL A 30 -11.84 1.14 -54.29
CA VAL A 30 -12.66 1.91 -55.25
C VAL A 30 -12.12 3.34 -55.39
N CYS A 31 -12.09 3.85 -56.62
CA CYS A 31 -11.89 5.28 -56.85
C CYS A 31 -13.13 6.04 -56.36
N LEU A 32 -12.98 6.79 -55.26
CA LEU A 32 -13.68 8.06 -55.12
C LEU A 32 -12.72 9.15 -55.60
N GLU A 33 -12.67 9.32 -56.92
CA GLU A 33 -12.35 10.63 -57.45
C GLU A 33 -13.43 11.60 -56.94
N GLU A 34 -13.04 12.78 -56.46
CA GLU A 34 -13.98 13.90 -56.35
C GLU A 34 -14.26 14.45 -57.75
N GLU A 35 -14.90 13.63 -58.60
CA GLU A 35 -15.48 14.09 -59.85
C GLU A 35 -16.50 15.20 -59.52
N PRO A 36 -16.34 16.42 -60.06
CA PRO A 36 -17.29 17.47 -59.80
C PRO A 36 -18.58 17.19 -60.58
N LEU A 37 -19.57 16.62 -59.90
CA LEU A 37 -20.98 16.51 -60.34
C LEU A 37 -21.70 17.87 -60.46
N ARG A 38 -20.96 18.89 -60.91
CA ARG A 38 -21.44 20.14 -61.52
C ARG A 38 -21.31 20.15 -63.05
N GLN A 39 -20.63 19.18 -63.67
CA GLN A 39 -20.44 19.18 -65.14
C GLN A 39 -21.56 18.49 -65.93
N ASN A 40 -22.23 17.47 -65.37
CA ASN A 40 -23.29 16.72 -66.09
C ASN A 40 -24.63 17.47 -66.26
N LEU A 41 -24.77 18.67 -65.69
CA LEU A 41 -25.83 19.61 -66.10
C LEU A 41 -25.57 20.23 -67.49
N SER A 42 -24.31 20.28 -67.95
CA SER A 42 -23.91 20.94 -69.19
C SER A 42 -24.55 20.33 -70.45
N PRO A 43 -24.60 19.00 -70.67
CA PRO A 43 -25.23 18.44 -71.88
C PRO A 43 -26.75 18.63 -71.88
N HIS A 44 -27.40 18.41 -70.74
CA HIS A 44 -28.86 18.52 -70.64
C HIS A 44 -29.35 19.97 -70.70
N ALA A 45 -28.65 20.91 -70.04
CA ALA A 45 -28.95 22.34 -70.18
C ALA A 45 -28.76 22.81 -71.63
N ARG A 46 -27.65 22.46 -72.30
CA ARG A 46 -27.43 22.80 -73.72
C ARG A 46 -28.48 22.16 -74.65
N PHE A 47 -29.00 20.98 -74.31
CA PHE A 47 -30.07 20.33 -75.05
C PHE A 47 -31.39 21.08 -74.87
N MET A 48 -31.76 21.41 -73.63
CA MET A 48 -32.95 22.20 -73.31
C MET A 48 -32.86 23.61 -73.91
N ASP A 49 -31.71 24.29 -73.86
CA ASP A 49 -31.48 25.59 -74.51
C ASP A 49 -31.60 25.48 -76.03
N LYS A 50 -31.09 24.41 -76.66
CA LYS A 50 -31.32 24.16 -78.09
C LYS A 50 -32.80 24.02 -78.42
N HIS A 51 -33.54 23.23 -77.65
CA HIS A 51 -34.98 23.05 -77.86
C HIS A 51 -35.76 24.34 -77.57
N GLN A 52 -35.36 25.13 -76.57
CA GLN A 52 -35.94 26.43 -76.26
C GLN A 52 -35.65 27.47 -77.36
N MET A 53 -34.46 27.43 -77.97
CA MET A 53 -34.10 28.27 -79.11
C MET A 53 -34.88 27.87 -80.36
N ILE A 54 -34.98 26.57 -80.67
CA ILE A 54 -35.79 26.05 -81.79
C ILE A 54 -37.28 26.39 -81.61
N LEU A 55 -37.81 26.34 -80.38
CA LEU A 55 -39.20 26.76 -80.11
C LEU A 55 -39.39 28.27 -80.27
N LYS A 56 -38.39 29.11 -79.98
CA LYS A 56 -38.44 30.56 -80.27
C LYS A 56 -38.34 30.85 -81.76
N GLU A 57 -37.44 30.17 -82.46
CA GLU A 57 -37.26 30.24 -83.91
C GLU A 57 -38.56 29.87 -84.64
N LEU A 58 -39.18 28.74 -84.27
CA LEU A 58 -40.46 28.30 -84.82
C LEU A 58 -41.63 29.21 -84.42
N SER A 59 -41.58 29.88 -83.27
CA SER A 59 -42.59 30.87 -82.89
C SER A 59 -42.50 32.12 -83.77
N LEU A 60 -41.28 32.66 -83.96
CA LEU A 60 -41.04 33.80 -84.86
C LEU A 60 -41.43 33.48 -86.31
N GLN A 61 -41.14 32.26 -86.79
CA GLN A 61 -41.56 31.80 -88.13
C GLN A 61 -43.07 31.57 -88.26
N LEU A 62 -43.79 31.29 -87.16
CA LEU A 62 -45.26 31.26 -87.16
C LEU A 62 -45.85 32.67 -87.19
N GLU A 63 -45.25 33.58 -86.44
CA GLU A 63 -45.67 34.97 -86.27
C GLU A 63 -45.44 35.76 -87.58
N SER A 64 -44.28 35.62 -88.22
CA SER A 64 -44.01 36.20 -89.55
C SER A 64 -44.96 35.65 -90.62
N ARG A 65 -45.20 34.33 -90.62
CA ARG A 65 -46.10 33.67 -91.58
C ARG A 65 -47.58 34.01 -91.37
N SER A 66 -47.96 34.50 -90.18
CA SER A 66 -49.28 35.09 -89.95
C SER A 66 -49.43 36.47 -90.61
N GLN A 67 -48.32 37.18 -90.83
CA GLN A 67 -48.28 38.56 -91.32
C GLN A 67 -48.11 38.67 -92.85
N GLU A 68 -47.60 37.62 -93.52
CA GLU A 68 -47.47 37.57 -94.98
C GLU A 68 -48.77 37.26 -95.74
N ASN A 69 -49.82 36.74 -95.07
CA ASN A 69 -51.11 36.42 -95.69
C ASN A 69 -52.04 37.65 -95.85
N CYS A 70 -51.52 38.72 -96.45
CA CYS A 70 -52.28 39.92 -96.84
C CYS A 70 -52.17 40.19 -98.34
N LEU A 71 -52.74 39.29 -99.15
CA LEU A 71 -53.07 39.56 -100.56
C LEU A 71 -54.58 39.77 -100.72
N PRO A 72 -55.02 40.67 -101.62
CA PRO A 72 -56.40 41.13 -101.67
C PRO A 72 -57.32 40.11 -102.36
N GLN A 73 -58.51 39.92 -101.81
CA GLN A 73 -59.56 39.12 -102.45
C GLN A 73 -60.94 39.79 -102.28
N ASN A 74 -61.81 39.53 -103.27
CA ASN A 74 -63.24 39.91 -103.33
C ASN A 74 -63.54 41.36 -103.76
N LEU A 75 -63.62 41.56 -105.08
CA LEU A 75 -64.65 42.42 -105.66
C LEU A 75 -66.02 41.78 -105.38
N SER A 76 -67.07 42.58 -105.14
CA SER A 76 -68.38 42.04 -104.81
C SER A 76 -69.11 41.52 -106.05
N GLU A 77 -69.90 40.46 -105.88
CA GLU A 77 -70.85 39.99 -106.90
C GLU A 77 -71.83 41.12 -107.32
N HIS A 78 -72.07 42.07 -106.39
CA HIS A 78 -72.89 43.26 -106.61
C HIS A 78 -72.26 44.27 -107.59
N ASP A 79 -70.92 44.38 -107.65
CA ASP A 79 -70.24 45.32 -108.53
C ASP A 79 -70.30 44.85 -110.00
N MET A 80 -70.20 43.54 -110.21
CA MET A 80 -70.33 42.92 -111.54
C MET A 80 -71.73 43.13 -112.15
N ARG A 81 -72.80 43.04 -111.33
CA ARG A 81 -74.18 43.24 -111.82
C ARG A 81 -74.43 44.68 -112.28
N ARG A 82 -73.93 45.68 -111.54
CA ARG A 82 -74.13 47.10 -111.88
C ARG A 82 -73.52 47.45 -113.24
N LEU A 83 -72.31 46.94 -113.52
CA LEU A 83 -71.62 47.15 -114.80
C LEU A 83 -72.38 46.54 -115.99
N THR A 84 -73.11 45.43 -115.80
CA THR A 84 -73.93 44.85 -116.87
C THR A 84 -75.23 45.62 -117.13
N GLU A 85 -75.84 46.23 -116.11
CA GLU A 85 -77.04 47.05 -116.28
C GLU A 85 -76.72 48.41 -116.94
N GLU A 86 -75.61 49.05 -116.55
CA GLU A 86 -75.12 50.30 -117.16
C GLU A 86 -74.89 50.14 -118.68
N ALA A 87 -74.34 49.01 -119.13
CA ALA A 87 -74.12 48.71 -120.55
C ALA A 87 -75.41 48.49 -121.36
N LEU A 88 -76.42 47.84 -120.75
CA LEU A 88 -77.70 47.58 -121.41
C LEU A 88 -78.53 48.87 -121.62
N MET A 89 -78.54 49.77 -120.64
CA MET A 89 -79.25 51.05 -120.78
C MET A 89 -78.68 51.89 -121.92
N GLN A 90 -77.35 51.93 -122.09
CA GLN A 90 -76.70 52.67 -123.18
C GLN A 90 -77.14 52.17 -124.56
N LYS A 91 -77.26 50.85 -124.77
CA LYS A 91 -77.75 50.28 -126.04
C LYS A 91 -79.18 50.75 -126.37
N ALA A 92 -80.08 50.77 -125.38
CA ALA A 92 -81.46 51.22 -125.57
C ALA A 92 -81.53 52.71 -125.99
N THR A 93 -80.80 53.60 -125.31
CA THR A 93 -80.79 55.04 -125.64
C THR A 93 -80.24 55.34 -127.05
N LEU A 94 -79.34 54.49 -127.58
CA LEU A 94 -78.84 54.63 -128.95
C LEU A 94 -79.88 54.22 -130.01
N GLN A 95 -80.72 53.22 -129.71
CA GLN A 95 -81.80 52.79 -130.62
C GLN A 95 -82.91 53.85 -130.72
N GLU A 96 -83.29 54.48 -129.60
CA GLU A 96 -84.26 55.58 -129.59
C GLU A 96 -83.77 56.79 -130.40
N LYS A 97 -82.50 57.18 -130.23
CA LYS A 97 -81.88 58.28 -131.00
C LYS A 97 -81.78 58.00 -132.49
N LEU A 98 -81.61 56.75 -132.90
CA LEU A 98 -81.61 56.36 -134.32
C LEU A 98 -82.99 56.57 -134.96
N LEU A 99 -84.06 56.18 -134.26
CA LEU A 99 -85.45 56.31 -134.73
C LEU A 99 -85.88 57.79 -134.83
N GLU A 100 -85.48 58.61 -133.85
CA GLU A 100 -85.74 60.06 -133.84
C GLU A 100 -85.07 60.77 -135.04
N ALA A 101 -83.83 60.38 -135.39
CA ALA A 101 -83.14 60.87 -136.57
C ALA A 101 -83.75 60.38 -137.89
N GLU A 102 -84.20 59.12 -137.95
CA GLU A 102 -84.87 58.55 -139.12
C GLU A 102 -86.16 59.30 -139.48
N MET A 103 -87.01 59.61 -138.48
CA MET A 103 -88.21 60.40 -138.72
C MET A 103 -87.90 61.82 -139.21
N ALA A 104 -86.81 62.44 -138.74
CA ALA A 104 -86.38 63.76 -139.20
C ALA A 104 -85.91 63.75 -140.68
N VAL A 105 -85.16 62.73 -141.08
CA VAL A 105 -84.72 62.56 -142.49
C VAL A 105 -85.91 62.33 -143.41
N SER A 106 -86.80 61.39 -143.10
CA SER A 106 -87.97 61.11 -143.95
C SER A 106 -88.98 62.27 -143.99
N SER A 107 -89.12 63.04 -142.90
CA SER A 107 -89.88 64.29 -142.91
C SER A 107 -89.28 65.31 -143.89
N THR A 108 -87.94 65.40 -143.96
CA THR A 108 -87.23 66.33 -144.86
C THR A 108 -87.34 65.89 -146.34
N GLU A 109 -87.21 64.59 -146.63
CA GLU A 109 -87.43 64.05 -147.99
C GLU A 109 -88.84 64.37 -148.52
N MET A 110 -89.86 64.31 -147.68
CA MET A 110 -91.26 64.56 -148.08
C MET A 110 -91.54 66.01 -148.54
N PHE A 111 -90.76 67.00 -148.08
CA PHE A 111 -90.90 68.40 -148.54
C PHE A 111 -90.09 68.71 -149.81
N LEU A 112 -89.12 67.87 -150.17
CA LEU A 112 -88.18 68.11 -151.28
C LEU A 112 -88.87 68.25 -152.65
N PRO A 113 -89.93 67.47 -153.02
CA PRO A 113 -90.64 67.65 -154.28
C PRO A 113 -91.37 69.00 -154.36
N THR A 114 -92.05 69.39 -153.28
CA THR A 114 -92.78 70.66 -153.20
C THR A 114 -91.82 71.86 -153.23
N PHE A 115 -90.65 71.74 -152.60
CA PHE A 115 -89.59 72.75 -152.70
C PHE A 115 -89.12 72.90 -154.15
N LYS A 116 -88.83 71.79 -154.85
CA LYS A 116 -88.46 71.80 -156.29
C LYS A 116 -89.52 72.47 -157.16
N GLU A 117 -90.78 72.10 -156.99
CA GLU A 117 -91.89 72.65 -157.78
C GLU A 117 -92.09 74.15 -157.51
N THR A 118 -91.95 74.59 -156.25
CA THR A 118 -91.99 76.01 -155.87
C THR A 118 -90.84 76.80 -156.48
N VAL A 119 -89.61 76.26 -156.43
CA VAL A 119 -88.41 76.89 -157.03
C VAL A 119 -88.55 76.99 -158.56
N LEU A 120 -89.07 75.95 -159.22
CA LEU A 120 -89.33 75.95 -160.66
C LEU A 120 -90.40 76.99 -161.03
N GLY A 121 -91.46 77.10 -160.23
CA GLY A 121 -92.51 78.11 -160.38
C GLY A 121 -91.98 79.53 -160.26
N ILE A 122 -91.17 79.83 -159.23
CA ILE A 122 -90.53 81.14 -159.02
C ILE A 122 -89.59 81.48 -160.19
N THR A 123 -88.81 80.50 -160.65
CA THR A 123 -87.85 80.68 -161.77
C THR A 123 -88.55 80.99 -163.10
N ASN A 124 -89.75 80.47 -163.32
CA ASN A 124 -90.54 80.71 -164.54
C ASN A 124 -91.46 81.95 -164.45
N ALA A 125 -91.86 82.36 -163.25
CA ALA A 125 -92.78 83.49 -163.04
C ALA A 125 -92.09 84.85 -162.90
N CYS A 126 -90.79 84.87 -162.58
CA CYS A 126 -90.00 86.10 -162.39
C CYS A 126 -88.77 86.10 -163.30
N ASN A 127 -88.50 87.23 -163.96
CA ASN A 127 -87.29 87.44 -164.77
C ASN A 127 -86.04 87.59 -163.88
N LEU A 128 -85.61 86.49 -163.26
CA LEU A 128 -84.45 86.44 -162.37
C LEU A 128 -83.13 86.60 -163.15
N SER A 129 -82.14 87.18 -162.48
CA SER A 129 -80.79 87.27 -163.03
C SER A 129 -80.17 85.89 -163.20
N THR A 130 -79.39 85.69 -164.26
CA THR A 130 -78.63 84.45 -164.51
C THR A 130 -77.69 84.11 -163.34
N SER A 131 -77.26 85.11 -162.56
CA SER A 131 -76.47 84.89 -161.34
C SER A 131 -77.23 84.21 -160.20
N ASP A 132 -78.56 84.33 -160.14
CA ASP A 132 -79.34 83.85 -159.01
C ASP A 132 -79.85 82.42 -159.25
N VAL A 133 -80.22 82.09 -160.49
CA VAL A 133 -80.48 80.70 -160.92
C VAL A 133 -79.27 79.79 -160.62
N ILE A 134 -78.04 80.28 -160.84
CA ILE A 134 -76.80 79.54 -160.55
C ILE A 134 -76.55 79.36 -159.04
N LYS A 135 -77.02 80.28 -158.18
CA LYS A 135 -76.94 80.12 -156.71
C LYS A 135 -77.94 79.07 -156.23
N ILE A 136 -79.18 79.16 -156.71
CA ILE A 136 -80.28 78.26 -156.34
C ILE A 136 -79.92 76.81 -156.69
N SER A 137 -79.47 76.56 -157.93
CA SER A 137 -79.01 75.22 -158.36
C SER A 137 -77.86 74.69 -157.50
N LYS A 138 -76.90 75.54 -157.09
CA LYS A 138 -75.81 75.11 -156.19
C LYS A 138 -76.25 74.81 -154.76
N GLN A 139 -77.32 75.44 -154.27
CA GLN A 139 -77.90 75.11 -152.97
C GLN A 139 -78.73 73.82 -153.04
N GLU A 140 -79.41 73.56 -154.17
CA GLU A 140 -80.10 72.30 -154.44
C GLU A 140 -79.11 71.10 -154.47
N ASP A 141 -78.02 71.21 -155.24
CA ASP A 141 -76.96 70.19 -155.30
C ASP A 141 -76.31 69.90 -153.93
N LEU A 142 -76.18 70.93 -153.08
CA LEU A 142 -75.60 70.81 -151.74
C LEU A 142 -76.56 70.08 -150.79
N LEU A 143 -77.85 70.43 -150.82
CA LEU A 143 -78.89 69.79 -150.01
C LEU A 143 -79.04 68.30 -150.37
N LEU A 144 -78.97 67.97 -151.67
CA LEU A 144 -79.00 66.58 -152.14
C LEU A 144 -77.82 65.76 -151.60
N LYS A 145 -76.62 66.37 -151.53
CA LYS A 145 -75.41 65.73 -151.01
C LYS A 145 -75.46 65.46 -149.51
N GLU A 146 -76.02 66.35 -148.70
CA GLU A 146 -76.17 66.06 -147.27
C GLU A 146 -77.21 64.95 -147.03
N LEU A 147 -78.35 64.96 -147.73
CA LEU A 147 -79.34 63.87 -147.64
C LEU A 147 -78.72 62.50 -148.00
N GLU A 148 -77.92 62.41 -149.05
CA GLU A 148 -77.24 61.16 -149.42
C GLU A 148 -76.15 60.75 -148.41
N ALA A 149 -75.46 61.71 -147.78
CA ALA A 149 -74.52 61.43 -146.69
C ALA A 149 -75.24 60.89 -145.43
N PHE A 150 -76.39 61.46 -145.06
CA PHE A 150 -77.22 60.95 -143.96
C PHE A 150 -77.77 59.54 -144.27
N ARG A 151 -78.17 59.28 -145.51
CA ARG A 151 -78.60 57.94 -145.97
C ARG A 151 -77.48 56.92 -145.81
N TYR A 152 -76.26 57.25 -146.22
CA TYR A 152 -75.10 56.36 -146.07
C TYR A 152 -74.72 56.12 -144.59
N ALA A 153 -74.84 57.14 -143.73
CA ALA A 153 -74.61 57.00 -142.29
C ALA A 153 -75.64 56.07 -141.61
N LYS A 154 -76.92 56.14 -142.01
CA LYS A 154 -77.98 55.23 -141.56
C LYS A 154 -77.68 53.77 -141.94
N GLU A 155 -77.31 53.53 -143.21
CA GLU A 155 -76.95 52.21 -143.74
C GLU A 155 -75.81 51.56 -142.91
N LEU A 156 -74.77 52.35 -142.61
CA LEU A 156 -73.59 51.89 -141.85
C LEU A 156 -73.93 51.58 -140.37
N LEU A 157 -74.78 52.39 -139.74
CA LEU A 157 -75.20 52.18 -138.34
C LEU A 157 -76.10 50.95 -138.19
N LEU A 158 -76.99 50.68 -139.14
CA LEU A 158 -77.84 49.47 -139.12
C LEU A 158 -77.00 48.18 -139.23
N HIS A 159 -75.98 48.18 -140.10
CA HIS A 159 -75.04 47.05 -140.21
C HIS A 159 -74.23 46.83 -138.91
N LEU A 160 -73.79 47.91 -138.26
CA LEU A 160 -73.12 47.82 -136.96
C LEU A 160 -74.06 47.30 -135.86
N LEU A 161 -75.35 47.63 -135.89
CA LEU A 161 -76.32 47.10 -134.92
C LEU A 161 -76.53 45.59 -135.11
N GLN A 162 -76.84 45.14 -136.33
CA GLN A 162 -77.08 43.73 -136.66
C GLN A 162 -75.86 42.84 -136.34
N THR A 163 -74.64 43.32 -136.57
CA THR A 163 -73.42 42.57 -136.23
C THR A 163 -73.16 42.42 -134.73
N THR A 164 -73.89 43.14 -133.85
CA THR A 164 -73.84 42.90 -132.39
C THR A 164 -74.81 41.83 -131.90
N ASP A 165 -75.93 41.59 -132.61
CA ASP A 165 -76.99 40.69 -132.14
C ASP A 165 -76.87 39.25 -132.69
N HIS A 166 -75.99 39.00 -133.68
CA HIS A 166 -75.80 37.67 -134.31
C HIS A 166 -74.58 36.87 -133.80
N LYS A 167 -74.23 36.96 -132.51
CA LYS A 167 -73.34 35.97 -131.86
C LYS A 167 -74.16 34.82 -131.26
N GLU A 168 -74.74 34.00 -132.12
CA GLU A 168 -75.37 32.74 -131.71
C GLU A 168 -74.31 31.82 -131.07
N VAL A 169 -74.40 31.64 -129.76
CA VAL A 169 -73.72 30.54 -129.07
C VAL A 169 -74.57 29.30 -129.29
N SER A 170 -74.05 28.33 -130.04
CA SER A 170 -74.77 27.07 -130.29
C SER A 170 -75.15 26.38 -128.97
N SER A 171 -76.32 25.72 -128.92
CA SER A 171 -76.79 24.99 -127.71
C SER A 171 -75.68 24.11 -127.13
N GLU A 172 -75.01 23.35 -127.99
CA GLU A 172 -73.88 22.47 -127.66
C GLU A 172 -72.75 23.16 -126.88
N ARG A 173 -72.49 24.46 -127.11
CA ARG A 173 -71.55 25.26 -126.30
C ARG A 173 -72.13 25.69 -124.95
N ILE A 174 -73.43 25.99 -124.89
CA ILE A 174 -74.14 26.30 -123.63
C ILE A 174 -74.18 25.03 -122.75
N ASP A 175 -74.51 23.88 -123.33
CA ASP A 175 -74.55 22.58 -122.66
C ASP A 175 -73.16 22.19 -122.11
N ILE A 176 -72.08 22.39 -122.88
CA ILE A 176 -70.70 22.20 -122.40
C ILE A 176 -70.33 23.17 -121.27
N LEU A 177 -70.84 24.41 -121.28
CA LEU A 177 -70.60 25.39 -120.21
C LEU A 177 -71.42 25.09 -118.95
N MET A 178 -72.66 24.63 -119.08
CA MET A 178 -73.48 24.16 -117.95
C MET A 178 -72.89 22.90 -117.31
N GLN A 179 -72.44 21.93 -118.11
CA GLN A 179 -71.76 20.74 -117.62
C GLN A 179 -70.51 21.11 -116.81
N LYS A 180 -69.68 22.04 -117.32
CA LYS A 180 -68.50 22.55 -116.60
C LYS A 180 -68.85 23.35 -115.35
N LEU A 181 -69.96 24.09 -115.35
CA LEU A 181 -70.45 24.78 -114.15
C LEU A 181 -70.82 23.77 -113.07
N VAL A 182 -71.59 22.74 -113.40
CA VAL A 182 -71.96 21.67 -112.47
C VAL A 182 -70.72 20.89 -111.99
N GLU A 183 -69.77 20.59 -112.88
CA GLU A 183 -68.47 20.00 -112.51
C GLU A 183 -67.74 20.88 -111.48
N THR A 184 -67.52 22.16 -111.77
CA THR A 184 -66.86 23.08 -110.82
C THR A 184 -67.65 23.31 -109.52
N GLU A 185 -68.99 23.30 -109.53
CA GLU A 185 -69.81 23.34 -108.32
C GLU A 185 -69.60 22.08 -107.46
N THR A 186 -69.56 20.90 -108.07
CA THR A 186 -69.28 19.64 -107.34
C THR A 186 -67.84 19.56 -106.83
N GLU A 187 -66.86 20.09 -107.57
CA GLU A 187 -65.47 20.24 -107.11
C GLU A 187 -65.38 21.20 -105.91
N ILE A 188 -66.04 22.36 -106.00
CA ILE A 188 -66.11 23.35 -104.91
C ILE A 188 -66.74 22.74 -103.65
N ASP A 189 -67.81 21.97 -103.79
CA ASP A 189 -68.46 21.30 -102.65
C ASP A 189 -67.67 20.11 -102.10
N ALA A 190 -66.86 19.44 -102.93
CA ALA A 190 -65.89 18.45 -102.46
C ALA A 190 -64.75 19.12 -101.68
N LEU A 191 -64.21 20.24 -102.17
CA LEU A 191 -63.18 21.04 -101.49
C LEU A 191 -63.68 21.63 -100.16
N LYS A 192 -64.92 22.11 -100.07
CA LYS A 192 -65.55 22.53 -98.80
C LYS A 192 -65.62 21.36 -97.80
N LYS A 193 -65.99 20.16 -98.24
CA LYS A 193 -66.03 18.95 -97.39
C LYS A 193 -64.64 18.58 -96.89
N GLU A 194 -63.63 18.55 -97.77
CA GLU A 194 -62.24 18.33 -97.35
C GLU A 194 -61.74 19.42 -96.37
N MET A 195 -62.10 20.69 -96.60
CA MET A 195 -61.72 21.79 -95.71
C MET A 195 -62.28 21.60 -94.30
N LEU A 196 -63.57 21.28 -94.18
CA LEU A 196 -64.22 21.02 -92.89
C LEU A 196 -63.69 19.75 -92.20
N GLU A 197 -63.28 18.74 -92.98
CA GLU A 197 -62.64 17.53 -92.44
C GLU A 197 -61.24 17.84 -91.90
N ARG A 198 -60.43 18.61 -92.64
CA ARG A 198 -59.12 19.10 -92.19
C ARG A 198 -59.24 20.02 -90.98
N GLU A 199 -60.25 20.89 -90.93
CA GLU A 199 -60.49 21.77 -89.78
C GLU A 199 -60.85 20.96 -88.52
N ARG A 200 -61.73 19.95 -88.64
CA ARG A 200 -62.05 19.03 -87.54
C ARG A 200 -60.79 18.29 -87.05
N HIS A 201 -59.95 17.84 -87.97
CA HIS A 201 -58.68 17.18 -87.62
C HIS A 201 -57.70 18.14 -86.92
N ILE A 202 -57.63 19.41 -87.33
CA ILE A 202 -56.85 20.46 -86.64
C ILE A 202 -57.37 20.70 -85.23
N GLN A 203 -58.69 20.73 -85.02
CA GLN A 203 -59.30 20.87 -83.69
C GLN A 203 -59.01 19.67 -82.78
N GLU A 204 -59.03 18.45 -83.33
CA GLU A 204 -58.67 17.23 -82.58
C GLU A 204 -57.18 17.20 -82.22
N LEU A 205 -56.28 17.44 -83.17
CA LEU A 205 -54.83 17.54 -82.93
C LEU A 205 -54.50 18.65 -81.92
N SER A 206 -55.21 19.78 -81.98
CA SER A 206 -55.08 20.86 -80.99
C SER A 206 -55.50 20.41 -79.59
N SER A 207 -56.58 19.62 -79.49
CA SER A 207 -57.07 19.07 -78.22
C SER A 207 -56.07 18.06 -77.63
N GLN A 208 -55.53 17.16 -78.46
CA GLN A 208 -54.46 16.23 -78.08
C GLN A 208 -53.20 16.97 -77.63
N LEU A 209 -52.79 18.04 -78.33
CA LEU A 209 -51.64 18.87 -77.96
C LEU A 209 -51.83 19.59 -76.61
N GLN A 210 -53.05 20.03 -76.27
CA GLN A 210 -53.32 20.62 -74.96
C GLN A 210 -53.34 19.56 -73.84
N LEU A 211 -53.85 18.36 -74.12
CA LEU A 211 -53.76 17.22 -73.19
C LEU A 211 -52.31 16.86 -72.89
N GLU A 212 -51.45 16.77 -73.92
CA GLU A 212 -50.02 16.49 -73.73
C GLU A 212 -49.26 17.63 -73.04
N LYS A 213 -49.60 18.90 -73.32
CA LYS A 213 -49.10 20.04 -72.52
C LYS A 213 -49.51 19.94 -71.05
N ALA A 214 -50.70 19.43 -70.74
CA ALA A 214 -51.13 19.19 -69.36
C ALA A 214 -50.43 17.98 -68.73
N ASN A 215 -50.18 16.91 -69.50
CA ASN A 215 -49.45 15.73 -69.03
C ASN A 215 -47.97 16.04 -68.76
N ALA A 216 -47.31 16.79 -69.64
CA ALA A 216 -45.94 17.27 -69.43
C ALA A 216 -45.80 18.12 -68.15
N ARG A 217 -46.77 19.01 -67.86
CA ARG A 217 -46.81 19.78 -66.60
C ARG A 217 -46.97 18.87 -65.38
N LYS A 218 -47.81 17.84 -65.43
CA LYS A 218 -47.95 16.85 -64.34
C LYS A 218 -46.63 16.09 -64.13
N ALA A 219 -45.96 15.68 -65.22
CA ALA A 219 -44.68 14.98 -65.16
C ALA A 219 -43.57 15.84 -64.55
N ASP A 220 -43.49 17.14 -64.92
CA ASP A 220 -42.57 18.12 -64.32
C ASP A 220 -42.81 18.31 -62.81
N HIS A 221 -44.08 18.47 -62.39
CA HIS A 221 -44.44 18.52 -60.96
C HIS A 221 -44.09 17.23 -60.21
N LEU A 222 -44.26 16.05 -60.84
CA LEU A 222 -43.88 14.77 -60.26
C LEU A 222 -42.36 14.62 -60.15
N SER A 223 -41.59 15.02 -61.18
CA SER A 223 -40.11 15.03 -61.13
C SER A 223 -39.60 15.86 -59.95
N LYS A 224 -40.09 17.11 -59.82
CA LYS A 224 -39.73 18.01 -58.72
C LYS A 224 -40.10 17.45 -57.33
N SER A 225 -41.20 16.70 -57.24
CA SER A 225 -41.58 15.99 -56.01
C SER A 225 -40.64 14.80 -55.71
N VAL A 226 -40.27 14.02 -56.73
CA VAL A 226 -39.31 12.91 -56.60
C VAL A 226 -37.92 13.42 -56.23
N GLU A 227 -37.44 14.50 -56.84
CA GLU A 227 -36.17 15.17 -56.53
C GLU A 227 -36.14 15.66 -55.07
N ALA A 228 -37.23 16.26 -54.58
CA ALA A 228 -37.35 16.69 -53.19
C ALA A 228 -37.33 15.51 -52.20
N VAL A 229 -38.03 14.41 -52.51
CA VAL A 229 -38.02 13.18 -51.71
C VAL A 229 -36.63 12.52 -51.73
N GLN A 230 -35.98 12.47 -52.90
CA GLN A 230 -34.62 11.94 -53.04
C GLN A 230 -33.62 12.74 -52.21
N GLY A 231 -33.66 14.08 -52.27
CA GLY A 231 -32.79 14.95 -51.46
C GLY A 231 -33.02 14.76 -49.95
N HIS A 232 -34.28 14.61 -49.53
CA HIS A 232 -34.62 14.33 -48.14
C HIS A 232 -34.09 12.95 -47.66
N LEU A 233 -34.25 11.91 -48.48
CA LEU A 233 -33.72 10.57 -48.18
C LEU A 233 -32.18 10.55 -48.15
N GLN A 234 -31.51 11.23 -49.09
CA GLN A 234 -30.05 11.37 -49.07
C GLN A 234 -29.54 12.09 -47.82
N TYR A 235 -30.25 13.10 -47.33
CA TYR A 235 -29.94 13.76 -46.07
C TYR A 235 -30.12 12.81 -44.87
N GLN A 236 -31.21 12.04 -44.81
CA GLN A 236 -31.42 11.05 -43.76
C GLN A 236 -30.35 9.95 -43.76
N ILE A 237 -29.96 9.45 -44.93
CA ILE A 237 -28.89 8.45 -45.09
C ILE A 237 -27.57 9.00 -44.52
N LYS A 238 -27.12 10.18 -45.00
CA LYS A 238 -25.88 10.81 -44.51
C LYS A 238 -25.89 11.07 -43.01
N ARG A 239 -27.04 11.47 -42.46
CA ARG A 239 -27.21 11.63 -41.00
C ARG A 239 -27.04 10.29 -40.27
N LYS A 240 -27.63 9.20 -40.78
CA LYS A 240 -27.54 7.86 -40.17
C LYS A 240 -26.16 7.23 -40.32
N GLU A 241 -25.45 7.50 -41.41
CA GLU A 241 -24.05 7.13 -41.59
C GLU A 241 -23.17 7.78 -40.51
N MET A 242 -23.33 9.09 -40.28
CA MET A 242 -22.61 9.82 -39.22
C MET A 242 -22.96 9.31 -37.80
N GLU A 243 -24.24 9.07 -37.52
CA GLU A 243 -24.69 8.48 -36.24
C GLU A 243 -24.08 7.07 -36.04
N ASN A 244 -24.00 6.24 -37.09
CA ASN A 244 -23.36 4.92 -37.04
C ASN A 244 -21.83 5.01 -36.81
N SER A 245 -21.11 5.93 -37.46
CA SER A 245 -19.67 6.12 -37.21
C SER A 245 -19.36 6.56 -35.78
N GLN A 246 -20.23 7.39 -35.18
CA GLN A 246 -20.13 7.76 -33.76
C GLN A 246 -20.37 6.57 -32.83
N LEU A 247 -21.34 5.70 -33.15
CA LEU A 247 -21.56 4.46 -32.39
C LEU A 247 -20.39 3.48 -32.54
N GLN A 248 -19.84 3.32 -33.75
CA GLN A 248 -18.70 2.44 -34.02
C GLN A 248 -17.44 2.85 -33.23
N THR A 249 -17.11 4.15 -33.20
CA THR A 249 -15.97 4.66 -32.42
C THR A 249 -16.21 4.52 -30.90
N LYS A 250 -17.45 4.69 -30.42
CA LYS A 250 -17.83 4.42 -29.03
C LYS A 250 -17.69 2.93 -28.67
N ILE A 251 -18.09 2.02 -29.54
CA ILE A 251 -17.90 0.56 -29.38
C ILE A 251 -16.40 0.23 -29.28
N GLN A 252 -15.58 0.70 -30.22
CA GLN A 252 -14.12 0.47 -30.19
C GLN A 252 -13.44 1.04 -28.94
N SER A 253 -13.95 2.13 -28.38
CA SER A 253 -13.48 2.67 -27.09
C SER A 253 -13.80 1.74 -25.92
N LEU A 254 -15.01 1.17 -25.89
CA LEU A 254 -15.43 0.21 -24.88
C LEU A 254 -14.71 -1.13 -25.01
N GLU A 255 -14.49 -1.62 -26.24
CA GLU A 255 -13.71 -2.85 -26.50
C GLU A 255 -12.28 -2.73 -25.96
N LYS A 256 -11.60 -1.60 -26.20
CA LYS A 256 -10.27 -1.31 -25.64
C LYS A 256 -10.26 -1.31 -24.11
N LYS A 257 -11.27 -0.72 -23.47
CA LYS A 257 -11.44 -0.77 -22.00
C LYS A 257 -11.69 -2.19 -21.49
N ILE A 258 -12.46 -2.99 -22.22
CA ILE A 258 -12.71 -4.41 -21.89
C ILE A 258 -11.44 -5.25 -22.03
N THR A 259 -10.58 -5.01 -23.02
CA THR A 259 -9.27 -5.70 -23.12
C THR A 259 -8.33 -5.30 -22.00
N GLU A 260 -8.31 -4.02 -21.62
CA GLU A 260 -7.50 -3.51 -20.51
C GLU A 260 -7.93 -4.12 -19.16
N TRP A 261 -9.24 -4.11 -18.85
CA TRP A 261 -9.75 -4.76 -17.64
C TRP A 261 -9.49 -6.26 -17.60
N LYS A 262 -9.56 -6.95 -18.75
CA LYS A 262 -9.19 -8.39 -18.85
C LYS A 262 -7.70 -8.61 -18.53
N PHE A 263 -6.81 -7.70 -18.95
CA PHE A 263 -5.38 -7.76 -18.62
C PHE A 263 -5.15 -7.54 -17.12
N GLN A 264 -5.72 -6.49 -16.52
CA GLN A 264 -5.61 -6.18 -15.10
C GLN A 264 -6.16 -7.30 -14.19
N ILE A 265 -7.31 -7.90 -14.54
CA ILE A 265 -7.86 -9.08 -13.85
C ILE A 265 -6.88 -10.27 -13.97
N GLY A 266 -6.22 -10.43 -15.12
CA GLY A 266 -5.16 -11.40 -15.32
C GLY A 266 -3.96 -11.17 -14.40
N GLU A 267 -3.48 -9.94 -14.27
CA GLU A 267 -2.35 -9.61 -13.41
C GLU A 267 -2.68 -9.81 -11.92
N HIS A 268 -3.79 -9.26 -11.43
CA HIS A 268 -4.23 -9.45 -10.04
C HIS A 268 -4.43 -10.93 -9.68
N LYS A 269 -4.90 -11.76 -10.62
CA LYS A 269 -4.98 -13.21 -10.44
C LYS A 269 -3.60 -13.86 -10.23
N HIS A 270 -2.55 -13.41 -10.93
CA HIS A 270 -1.18 -13.87 -10.71
C HIS A 270 -0.62 -13.36 -9.37
N GLN A 271 -0.85 -12.10 -9.02
CA GLN A 271 -0.46 -11.51 -7.73
C GLN A 271 -1.07 -12.30 -6.55
N ILE A 272 -2.38 -12.61 -6.61
CA ILE A 272 -3.10 -13.43 -5.61
C ILE A 272 -2.52 -14.84 -5.51
N LEU A 273 -2.18 -15.49 -6.63
CA LEU A 273 -1.57 -16.82 -6.63
C LEU A 273 -0.16 -16.81 -6.03
N ALA A 274 0.63 -15.77 -6.30
CA ALA A 274 1.95 -15.59 -5.70
C ALA A 274 1.86 -15.38 -4.17
N LEU A 275 0.97 -14.50 -3.71
CA LEU A 275 0.70 -14.26 -2.28
C LEU A 275 0.18 -15.52 -1.57
N LYS A 276 -0.68 -16.31 -2.21
CA LYS A 276 -1.16 -17.59 -1.67
C LYS A 276 -0.02 -18.60 -1.50
N LYS A 277 0.91 -18.66 -2.47
CA LYS A 277 2.09 -19.54 -2.43
C LYS A 277 3.05 -19.13 -1.30
N THR A 278 3.38 -17.85 -1.17
CA THR A 278 4.28 -17.37 -0.11
C THR A 278 3.65 -17.45 1.28
N SER A 279 2.33 -17.25 1.40
CA SER A 279 1.58 -17.44 2.64
C SER A 279 1.63 -18.90 3.12
N GLU A 280 1.37 -19.88 2.25
CA GLU A 280 1.47 -21.31 2.62
C GLU A 280 2.93 -21.71 2.92
N GLN A 281 3.93 -21.11 2.26
CA GLN A 281 5.35 -21.29 2.64
C GLN A 281 5.64 -20.74 4.05
N LYS A 282 5.25 -19.49 4.36
CA LYS A 282 5.40 -18.88 5.69
C LYS A 282 4.69 -19.71 6.77
N LYS A 283 3.47 -20.15 6.53
CA LYS A 283 2.67 -21.04 7.40
C LYS A 283 3.38 -22.37 7.70
N ASN A 284 4.02 -23.00 6.70
CA ASN A 284 4.73 -24.25 6.92
C ASN A 284 6.13 -24.06 7.54
N ALA A 285 6.78 -22.91 7.33
CA ALA A 285 7.97 -22.52 8.09
C ALA A 285 7.62 -22.30 9.58
N LEU A 286 6.53 -21.58 9.88
CA LEU A 286 6.04 -21.37 11.24
C LEU A 286 5.73 -22.70 11.94
N LYS A 287 4.99 -23.62 11.30
CA LYS A 287 4.76 -24.97 11.84
C LYS A 287 6.05 -25.73 12.18
N LYS A 288 7.11 -25.58 11.37
CA LYS A 288 8.42 -26.19 11.66
C LYS A 288 9.07 -25.53 12.88
N ALA A 289 9.09 -24.20 12.95
CA ALA A 289 9.63 -23.45 14.08
C ALA A 289 8.91 -23.79 15.40
N THR A 290 7.57 -23.83 15.40
CA THR A 290 6.76 -24.22 16.57
C THR A 290 7.07 -25.64 17.04
N ARG A 291 7.27 -26.60 16.13
CA ARG A 291 7.67 -27.98 16.47
C ARG A 291 9.07 -28.04 17.12
N VAL A 292 10.04 -27.30 16.58
CA VAL A 292 11.39 -27.21 17.16
C VAL A 292 11.36 -26.55 18.54
N GLN A 293 10.58 -25.49 18.71
CA GLN A 293 10.43 -24.82 20.01
C GLN A 293 9.72 -25.69 21.05
N LYS A 294 8.71 -26.49 20.65
CA LYS A 294 8.10 -27.50 21.54
C LYS A 294 9.12 -28.54 22.00
N GLN A 295 9.91 -29.10 21.08
CA GLN A 295 11.00 -30.02 21.43
C GLN A 295 12.10 -29.39 22.29
N ARG A 296 12.33 -28.08 22.16
CA ARG A 296 13.25 -27.35 23.05
C ARG A 296 12.68 -27.23 24.46
N ALA A 297 11.39 -26.89 24.58
CA ALA A 297 10.69 -26.81 25.87
C ALA A 297 10.67 -28.17 26.60
N GLU A 298 10.28 -29.25 25.91
CA GLU A 298 10.27 -30.63 26.42
C GLU A 298 11.66 -31.06 26.96
N ARG A 299 12.74 -30.70 26.26
CA ARG A 299 14.12 -30.99 26.71
C ARG A 299 14.52 -30.16 27.93
N SER A 300 14.11 -28.89 28.02
CA SER A 300 14.38 -28.06 29.21
C SER A 300 13.56 -28.50 30.42
N GLU A 301 12.33 -28.96 30.22
CA GLU A 301 11.44 -29.49 31.26
C GLU A 301 12.05 -30.76 31.89
N ALA A 302 12.45 -31.73 31.07
CA ALA A 302 13.15 -32.94 31.53
C ALA A 302 14.51 -32.62 32.21
N ALA A 303 15.23 -31.58 31.77
CA ALA A 303 16.45 -31.14 32.43
C ALA A 303 16.19 -30.51 33.80
N VAL A 304 15.13 -29.69 33.93
CA VAL A 304 14.69 -29.11 35.21
C VAL A 304 14.24 -30.21 36.17
N GLU A 305 13.49 -31.21 35.71
CA GLU A 305 13.08 -32.36 36.52
C GLU A 305 14.28 -33.19 37.01
N ASN A 306 15.30 -33.39 36.16
CA ASN A 306 16.53 -34.07 36.54
C ASN A 306 17.36 -33.28 37.58
N VAL A 307 17.34 -31.95 37.54
CA VAL A 307 17.98 -31.11 38.55
C VAL A 307 17.15 -31.07 39.84
N ALA A 308 15.83 -30.97 39.76
CA ALA A 308 14.93 -30.96 40.92
C ALA A 308 14.96 -32.27 41.72
N SER A 309 15.06 -33.42 41.03
CA SER A 309 15.24 -34.72 41.69
C SER A 309 16.60 -34.84 42.40
N LYS A 310 17.69 -34.36 41.78
CA LYS A 310 19.01 -34.25 42.43
C LYS A 310 19.03 -33.30 43.62
N ILE A 311 18.29 -32.19 43.55
CA ILE A 311 18.15 -31.26 44.69
C ILE A 311 17.47 -31.98 45.86
N LYS A 312 16.32 -32.64 45.62
CA LYS A 312 15.63 -33.44 46.65
C LYS A 312 16.51 -34.54 47.26
N GLU A 313 17.30 -35.23 46.46
CA GLU A 313 18.28 -36.22 46.95
C GLU A 313 19.31 -35.60 47.90
N ARG A 314 19.75 -34.36 47.62
CA ARG A 314 20.68 -33.62 48.49
C ARG A 314 20.01 -33.02 49.71
N GLU A 315 18.77 -32.56 49.62
CA GLU A 315 17.97 -32.08 50.76
C GLU A 315 17.76 -33.20 51.79
N VAL A 316 17.46 -34.43 51.34
CA VAL A 316 17.39 -35.61 52.22
C VAL A 316 18.73 -35.88 52.90
N LYS A 317 19.83 -35.96 52.14
CA LYS A 317 21.18 -36.22 52.68
C LYS A 317 21.66 -35.13 53.64
N LEU A 318 21.31 -33.86 53.40
CA LEU A 318 21.58 -32.77 54.34
C LEU A 318 20.76 -32.92 55.62
N SER A 319 19.50 -33.34 55.52
CA SER A 319 18.64 -33.62 56.68
C SER A 319 19.18 -34.78 57.53
N GLU A 320 19.64 -35.86 56.89
CA GLU A 320 20.33 -36.98 57.54
C GLU A 320 21.59 -36.50 58.29
N ILE A 321 22.47 -35.75 57.63
CA ILE A 321 23.71 -35.21 58.22
C ILE A 321 23.41 -34.26 59.39
N LEU A 322 22.40 -33.39 59.27
CA LEU A 322 21.97 -32.50 60.35
C LEU A 322 21.43 -33.29 61.55
N SER A 323 20.70 -34.38 61.32
CA SER A 323 20.22 -35.27 62.39
C SER A 323 21.35 -36.01 63.10
N ALA A 324 22.36 -36.49 62.36
CA ALA A 324 23.55 -37.10 62.94
C ALA A 324 24.40 -36.06 63.72
N SER A 325 24.51 -34.84 63.19
CA SER A 325 25.22 -33.74 63.85
C SER A 325 24.55 -33.31 65.17
N SER A 326 23.22 -33.25 65.23
CA SER A 326 22.51 -32.93 66.49
C SER A 326 22.66 -34.06 67.52
N VAL A 327 22.66 -35.33 67.10
CA VAL A 327 22.98 -36.46 67.98
C VAL A 327 24.40 -36.36 68.55
N TRP A 328 25.40 -36.10 67.72
CA TRP A 328 26.79 -35.89 68.18
C TRP A 328 26.95 -34.68 69.10
N LYS A 329 26.24 -33.57 68.81
CA LYS A 329 26.18 -32.41 69.69
C LYS A 329 25.64 -32.78 71.07
N ASN A 330 24.51 -33.49 71.14
CA ASN A 330 23.89 -33.92 72.40
C ASN A 330 24.81 -34.87 73.19
N TYR A 331 25.60 -35.72 72.53
CA TYR A 331 26.63 -36.53 73.19
C TYR A 331 27.78 -35.69 73.74
N HIS A 332 28.24 -34.67 73.00
CA HIS A 332 29.29 -33.76 73.47
C HIS A 332 28.83 -32.92 74.67
N GLU A 333 27.59 -32.41 74.64
CA GLU A 333 27.01 -31.66 75.77
C GLU A 333 26.98 -32.53 77.05
N LYS A 334 26.50 -33.77 76.97
CA LYS A 334 26.56 -34.73 78.09
C LYS A 334 27.98 -35.03 78.57
N ALA A 335 28.93 -35.23 77.66
CA ALA A 335 30.32 -35.48 78.03
C ALA A 335 30.97 -34.27 78.72
N VAL A 336 30.52 -33.05 78.41
CA VAL A 336 30.94 -31.82 79.10
C VAL A 336 30.27 -31.72 80.48
N GLU A 337 29.01 -32.10 80.64
CA GLU A 337 28.33 -32.21 81.94
C GLU A 337 29.02 -33.24 82.86
N GLU A 338 29.29 -34.45 82.36
CA GLU A 338 30.02 -35.50 83.08
C GLU A 338 31.43 -35.05 83.46
N LYS A 339 32.16 -34.41 82.54
CA LYS A 339 33.47 -33.80 82.81
C LYS A 339 33.39 -32.75 83.92
N MET A 340 32.40 -31.85 83.88
CA MET A 340 32.22 -30.81 84.90
C MET A 340 31.95 -31.42 86.29
N VAL A 341 31.14 -32.47 86.37
CA VAL A 341 30.90 -33.22 87.63
C VAL A 341 32.19 -33.88 88.15
N LEU A 342 33.01 -34.45 87.26
CA LEU A 342 34.30 -35.04 87.62
C LEU A 342 35.33 -33.98 88.03
N GLU A 343 35.34 -32.80 87.41
CA GLU A 343 36.19 -31.67 87.80
C GLU A 343 35.80 -31.14 89.19
N ILE A 344 34.51 -30.95 89.46
CA ILE A 344 34.00 -30.57 90.79
C ILE A 344 34.37 -31.61 91.85
N LYS A 345 34.22 -32.90 91.55
CA LYS A 345 34.63 -33.99 92.45
C LYS A 345 36.15 -34.00 92.68
N THR A 346 36.93 -33.75 91.64
CA THR A 346 38.41 -33.68 91.73
C THR A 346 38.84 -32.51 92.60
N GLU A 347 38.24 -31.33 92.44
CA GLU A 347 38.54 -30.16 93.27
C GLU A 347 38.11 -30.35 94.73
N THR A 348 36.99 -31.03 94.96
CA THR A 348 36.54 -31.44 96.30
C THR A 348 37.55 -32.38 96.96
N LEU A 349 38.07 -33.36 96.21
CA LEU A 349 39.09 -34.30 96.70
C LEU A 349 40.44 -33.62 96.93
N LYS A 350 40.88 -32.69 96.06
CA LYS A 350 42.06 -31.85 96.33
C LYS A 350 41.90 -31.09 97.64
N LYS A 351 40.75 -30.48 97.88
CA LYS A 351 40.46 -29.75 99.13
C LYS A 351 40.48 -30.66 100.36
N GLN A 352 40.02 -31.90 100.25
CA GLN A 352 40.17 -32.89 101.32
C GLN A 352 41.64 -33.26 101.56
N ILE A 353 42.44 -33.42 100.50
CA ILE A 353 43.87 -33.71 100.60
C ILE A 353 44.65 -32.53 101.22
N THR A 354 44.36 -31.28 100.85
CA THR A 354 45.00 -30.11 101.47
C THR A 354 44.65 -30.00 102.94
N ASN A 355 43.36 -30.11 103.31
CA ASN A 355 42.93 -30.12 104.70
C ASN A 355 43.63 -31.23 105.52
N LEU A 356 43.71 -32.45 105.01
CA LEU A 356 44.40 -33.56 105.68
C LEU A 356 45.92 -33.35 105.77
N SER A 357 46.52 -32.67 104.80
CA SER A 357 47.94 -32.30 104.83
C SER A 357 48.20 -31.22 105.89
N GLU A 358 47.33 -30.21 105.99
CA GLU A 358 47.36 -29.20 107.06
C GLU A 358 47.15 -29.85 108.44
N GLU A 359 46.22 -30.79 108.58
CA GLU A 359 46.03 -31.55 109.83
C GLU A 359 47.27 -32.36 110.22
N LEU A 360 47.91 -33.05 109.26
CA LEU A 360 49.16 -33.78 109.47
C LEU A 360 50.32 -32.84 109.85
N GLU A 361 50.46 -31.69 109.18
CA GLU A 361 51.47 -30.69 109.54
C GLU A 361 51.24 -30.13 110.95
N ASN A 362 49.99 -29.83 111.31
CA ASN A 362 49.63 -29.42 112.68
C ASN A 362 49.88 -30.53 113.73
N ILE A 363 49.80 -31.81 113.37
CA ILE A 363 50.19 -32.93 114.25
C ILE A 363 51.72 -33.00 114.38
N GLU A 364 52.45 -32.89 113.27
CA GLU A 364 53.92 -32.89 113.24
C GLU A 364 54.48 -31.69 114.02
N ASP A 365 53.89 -30.50 113.92
CA ASP A 365 54.30 -29.33 114.71
C ASP A 365 54.02 -29.50 116.20
N ARG A 366 52.85 -30.01 116.60
CA ARG A 366 52.59 -30.36 118.01
C ARG A 366 53.59 -31.40 118.53
N ARG A 367 54.00 -32.36 117.69
CA ARG A 367 55.06 -33.33 117.99
C ARG A 367 56.44 -32.66 118.08
N ARG A 368 56.80 -31.72 117.19
CA ARG A 368 58.04 -30.92 117.25
C ARG A 368 58.11 -30.11 118.55
N ILE A 369 57.00 -29.46 118.94
CA ILE A 369 56.88 -28.69 120.19
C ILE A 369 57.06 -29.62 121.41
N SER A 370 56.31 -30.73 121.46
CA SER A 370 56.42 -31.72 122.54
C SER A 370 57.82 -32.32 122.65
N ASN A 371 58.45 -32.68 121.52
CA ASN A 371 59.84 -33.15 121.49
C ASN A 371 60.82 -32.09 122.01
N LYS A 372 60.59 -30.79 121.71
CA LYS A 372 61.41 -29.68 122.20
C LYS A 372 61.24 -29.46 123.71
N GLU A 373 60.03 -29.63 124.25
CA GLU A 373 59.80 -29.64 125.69
C GLU A 373 60.46 -30.84 126.38
N ILE A 374 60.35 -32.04 125.81
CA ILE A 374 60.97 -33.26 126.33
C ILE A 374 62.50 -33.12 126.32
N LEU A 375 63.07 -32.56 125.25
CA LEU A 375 64.51 -32.25 125.17
C LEU A 375 64.93 -31.20 126.21
N GLY A 376 64.11 -30.18 126.45
CA GLY A 376 64.34 -29.20 127.52
C GLY A 376 64.33 -29.85 128.92
N LYS A 377 63.35 -30.71 129.20
CA LYS A 377 63.26 -31.50 130.44
C LYS A 377 64.47 -32.44 130.59
N LEU A 378 64.86 -33.13 129.52
CA LEU A 378 66.02 -34.03 129.49
C LEU A 378 67.33 -33.26 129.77
N ASN A 379 67.53 -32.10 129.15
CA ASN A 379 68.70 -31.27 129.40
C ASN A 379 68.74 -30.75 130.85
N SER A 380 67.57 -30.40 131.42
CA SER A 380 67.46 -30.03 132.84
C SER A 380 67.89 -31.19 133.75
N VAL A 381 67.34 -32.39 133.53
CA VAL A 381 67.70 -33.60 134.28
C VAL A 381 69.17 -33.97 134.07
N ASN A 382 69.74 -33.75 132.88
CA ASN A 382 71.17 -33.97 132.64
C ASN A 382 72.03 -33.01 133.46
N SER A 383 71.71 -31.71 133.48
CA SER A 383 72.44 -30.73 134.30
C SER A 383 72.29 -30.99 135.81
N GLU A 384 71.13 -31.49 136.24
CA GLU A 384 70.90 -31.94 137.62
C GLU A 384 71.71 -33.21 137.93
N THR A 385 71.84 -34.14 136.97
CA THR A 385 72.67 -35.35 137.07
C THR A 385 74.17 -35.00 137.09
N GLU A 386 74.62 -34.02 136.30
CA GLU A 386 75.99 -33.49 136.36
C GLU A 386 76.27 -32.79 137.70
N ASN A 387 75.31 -32.03 138.24
CA ASN A 387 75.41 -31.43 139.56
C ASN A 387 75.47 -32.50 140.68
N ILE A 388 74.65 -33.54 140.58
CA ILE A 388 74.72 -34.73 141.46
C ILE A 388 76.07 -35.43 141.33
N HIS A 389 76.65 -35.54 140.12
CA HIS A 389 77.99 -36.10 139.91
C HIS A 389 79.10 -35.25 140.53
N LEU A 390 79.03 -33.92 140.42
CA LEU A 390 79.96 -32.99 141.06
C LEU A 390 79.86 -33.08 142.59
N GLU A 391 78.65 -33.18 143.14
CA GLU A 391 78.44 -33.38 144.57
C GLU A 391 78.92 -34.77 145.03
N ASN A 392 78.73 -35.82 144.22
CA ASN A 392 79.29 -37.15 144.48
C ASN A 392 80.83 -37.12 144.49
N ALA A 393 81.45 -36.34 143.60
CA ALA A 393 82.90 -36.12 143.59
C ALA A 393 83.37 -35.34 144.84
N ARG A 394 82.61 -34.32 145.27
CA ARG A 394 82.86 -33.57 146.51
C ARG A 394 82.76 -34.44 147.75
N LEU A 395 81.75 -35.32 147.81
CA LEU A 395 81.57 -36.30 148.88
C LEU A 395 82.68 -37.37 148.86
N LYS A 396 83.09 -37.88 147.69
CA LYS A 396 84.24 -38.80 147.56
C LYS A 396 85.56 -38.16 148.00
N ALA A 397 85.82 -36.91 147.63
CA ALA A 397 86.99 -36.17 148.12
C ALA A 397 86.97 -35.99 149.64
N SER A 398 85.79 -35.71 150.20
CA SER A 398 85.59 -35.61 151.66
C SER A 398 85.79 -36.96 152.37
N LEU A 399 85.33 -38.07 151.76
CA LEU A 399 85.59 -39.43 152.22
C LEU A 399 87.10 -39.75 152.22
N ALA A 400 87.82 -39.46 151.14
CA ALA A 400 89.26 -39.71 151.06
C ALA A 400 90.06 -38.90 152.10
N VAL A 401 89.61 -37.70 152.48
CA VAL A 401 90.20 -36.93 153.60
C VAL A 401 89.92 -37.61 154.95
N LEU A 402 88.71 -38.13 155.16
CA LEU A 402 88.38 -38.90 156.37
C LEU A 402 89.16 -40.22 156.44
N GLU A 403 89.27 -40.97 155.34
CA GLU A 403 90.05 -42.22 155.25
C GLU A 403 91.54 -42.00 155.60
N ASN A 404 92.16 -40.92 155.10
CA ASN A 404 93.54 -40.58 155.50
C ASN A 404 93.66 -40.26 157.00
N ASN A 405 92.67 -39.59 157.59
CA ASN A 405 92.65 -39.35 159.04
C ASN A 405 92.46 -40.66 159.83
N THR A 406 91.64 -41.60 159.33
CA THR A 406 91.48 -42.93 159.94
C THR A 406 92.78 -43.73 159.87
N VAL A 407 93.46 -43.77 158.72
CA VAL A 407 94.76 -44.45 158.57
C VAL A 407 95.84 -43.81 159.45
N SER A 408 95.83 -42.49 159.63
CA SER A 408 96.70 -41.82 160.60
C SER A 408 96.40 -42.25 162.05
N ALA A 409 95.12 -42.36 162.42
CA ALA A 409 94.72 -42.83 163.74
C ALA A 409 95.04 -44.31 163.97
N GLU A 410 94.91 -45.16 162.95
CA GLU A 410 95.31 -46.58 163.00
C GLU A 410 96.83 -46.75 163.13
N ALA A 411 97.63 -45.88 162.51
CA ALA A 411 99.08 -45.85 162.70
C ALA A 411 99.47 -45.46 164.13
N GLU A 412 98.80 -44.46 164.72
CA GLU A 412 98.98 -44.12 166.15
C GLU A 412 98.53 -45.26 167.07
N LEU A 413 97.45 -45.96 166.72
CA LEU A 413 96.96 -47.14 167.44
C LEU A 413 97.96 -48.31 167.40
N LEU A 414 98.59 -48.57 166.25
CA LEU A 414 99.66 -49.57 166.11
C LEU A 414 100.87 -49.23 166.98
N VAL A 415 101.31 -47.97 166.99
CA VAL A 415 102.41 -47.51 167.86
C VAL A 415 102.07 -47.69 169.35
N LEU A 416 100.80 -47.52 169.75
CA LEU A 416 100.34 -47.80 171.11
C LEU A 416 100.22 -49.31 171.40
N GLN A 417 99.78 -50.12 170.44
CA GLN A 417 99.65 -51.58 170.57
C GLN A 417 101.02 -52.27 170.69
N GLU A 418 102.02 -51.81 169.95
CA GLU A 418 103.38 -52.33 170.02
C GLU A 418 104.06 -51.94 171.34
N LYS A 419 103.75 -50.74 171.85
CA LYS A 419 104.15 -50.28 173.18
C LYS A 419 103.48 -51.07 174.32
N ALA A 420 102.22 -51.49 174.16
CA ALA A 420 101.54 -52.37 175.09
C ALA A 420 102.19 -53.77 175.14
N LYS A 421 102.53 -54.37 173.98
CA LYS A 421 103.27 -55.64 173.91
C LYS A 421 104.62 -55.60 174.63
N GLN A 422 105.32 -54.47 174.64
CA GLN A 422 106.57 -54.31 175.38
C GLN A 422 106.37 -54.31 176.91
N GLN A 423 105.19 -53.95 177.41
CA GLN A 423 104.85 -54.06 178.83
C GLN A 423 104.32 -55.46 179.19
N GLU A 424 103.57 -56.10 178.29
CA GLU A 424 103.06 -57.47 178.43
C GLU A 424 104.19 -58.51 178.58
N ASN A 425 105.23 -58.42 177.73
CA ASN A 425 106.44 -59.26 177.84
C ASN A 425 107.21 -59.02 179.15
N LEU A 426 107.07 -57.86 179.78
CA LEU A 426 107.67 -57.56 181.09
C LEU A 426 106.89 -58.26 182.22
N VAL A 427 105.56 -58.28 182.12
CA VAL A 427 104.67 -58.96 183.07
C VAL A 427 104.86 -60.48 183.03
N GLU A 428 105.03 -61.08 181.85
CA GLU A 428 105.23 -62.54 181.73
C GLU A 428 106.59 -63.01 182.32
N GLN A 429 107.64 -62.18 182.21
CA GLN A 429 108.91 -62.42 182.88
C GLN A 429 108.79 -62.35 184.42
N TYR A 430 107.99 -61.43 184.97
CA TYR A 430 107.69 -61.43 186.40
C TYR A 430 106.78 -62.60 186.82
N GLY A 431 105.78 -62.98 186.01
CA GLY A 431 104.86 -64.08 186.30
C GLY A 431 105.59 -65.42 186.47
N THR A 432 106.55 -65.72 185.58
CA THR A 432 107.34 -66.96 185.67
C THR A 432 108.34 -66.93 186.84
N GLN A 433 108.77 -65.74 187.27
CA GLN A 433 109.59 -65.55 188.47
C GLN A 433 108.76 -65.78 189.76
N VAL A 434 107.50 -65.34 189.78
CA VAL A 434 106.54 -65.59 190.89
C VAL A 434 106.21 -67.07 191.05
N GLN A 435 105.98 -67.81 189.96
CA GLN A 435 105.66 -69.25 190.08
C GLN A 435 106.82 -70.08 190.64
N LYS A 436 108.09 -69.73 190.35
CA LYS A 436 109.25 -70.35 191.04
C LYS A 436 109.28 -69.98 192.52
N LEU A 437 109.11 -68.70 192.85
CA LEU A 437 109.07 -68.22 194.24
C LEU A 437 107.92 -68.84 195.06
N GLN A 438 106.81 -69.24 194.44
CA GLN A 438 105.68 -69.82 195.17
C GLN A 438 105.88 -71.32 195.52
N MET A 439 106.61 -72.09 194.71
CA MET A 439 107.08 -73.42 195.14
C MET A 439 108.29 -73.34 196.07
N GLU A 440 109.19 -72.36 195.92
CA GLU A 440 110.23 -72.14 196.93
C GLU A 440 109.64 -71.62 198.26
N ALA A 441 108.48 -70.96 198.27
CA ALA A 441 107.79 -70.56 199.51
C ALA A 441 107.24 -71.77 200.31
N GLU A 442 106.65 -72.77 199.64
CA GLU A 442 106.29 -74.03 200.32
C GLU A 442 107.54 -74.85 200.66
N GLY A 443 108.51 -74.93 199.75
CA GLY A 443 109.80 -75.59 199.98
C GLY A 443 110.64 -74.99 201.11
N LEU A 444 110.49 -73.69 201.42
CA LEU A 444 111.13 -73.03 202.57
C LEU A 444 110.20 -72.74 203.75
N LYS A 445 108.99 -73.31 203.75
CA LYS A 445 108.35 -73.77 204.99
C LYS A 445 109.09 -74.99 205.58
N THR A 446 109.89 -75.72 204.78
CA THR A 446 110.62 -76.95 205.21
C THR A 446 112.14 -76.96 204.98
N ARG A 447 112.71 -76.09 204.13
CA ARG A 447 114.14 -75.98 203.71
C ARG A 447 114.59 -77.08 202.71
N TYR A 448 115.78 -76.91 202.08
CA TYR A 448 116.46 -77.81 201.08
C TYR A 448 115.80 -77.85 199.65
N LYS A 449 116.41 -77.60 198.43
CA LYS A 449 117.77 -77.15 197.95
C LYS A 449 117.91 -76.88 196.37
N THR A 450 118.03 -75.62 195.81
CA THR A 450 118.81 -75.02 194.60
C THR A 450 118.48 -75.04 193.00
N ALA A 451 118.42 -73.87 192.19
CA ALA A 451 118.74 -73.52 190.66
C ALA A 451 117.70 -72.69 189.69
N LEU A 452 117.82 -71.99 188.46
CA LEU A 452 118.75 -71.22 187.46
C LEU A 452 118.05 -70.40 186.20
N ASN A 453 118.71 -69.86 185.08
CA ASN A 453 118.42 -68.69 184.06
C ASN A 453 118.25 -68.98 182.45
N GLU A 454 118.32 -68.18 181.27
CA GLU A 454 118.57 -66.74 180.68
C GLU A 454 118.46 -66.41 179.06
N ASN A 455 118.39 -65.12 178.50
CA ASN A 455 118.78 -64.45 177.11
C ASN A 455 117.91 -64.38 175.73
N LYS A 456 118.02 -63.63 174.52
CA LYS A 456 118.51 -62.33 173.76
C LYS A 456 118.17 -62.32 172.14
N ILE A 457 118.25 -61.44 171.02
CA ILE A 457 118.30 -59.99 170.39
C ILE A 457 118.21 -60.05 168.72
N THR A 458 118.07 -59.21 167.57
CA THR A 458 118.12 -57.80 166.82
C THR A 458 117.29 -57.75 165.40
N GLU A 459 117.19 -56.91 164.26
CA GLU A 459 117.59 -55.63 163.41
C GLU A 459 116.50 -55.25 162.23
N ALA A 460 116.41 -54.47 161.05
CA ALA A 460 117.18 -53.70 159.93
C ALA A 460 116.45 -52.52 159.01
N LYS A 461 116.63 -52.29 157.62
CA LYS A 461 116.54 -50.93 156.80
C LYS A 461 116.17 -50.81 155.20
N TYR A 462 115.95 -49.59 154.51
CA TYR A 462 116.14 -49.07 153.01
C TYR A 462 115.03 -48.29 152.05
N LEU A 463 115.33 -47.59 150.85
CA LEU A 463 114.47 -46.58 149.98
C LEU A 463 114.88 -46.10 148.44
N GLN A 464 114.03 -45.46 147.50
CA GLN A 464 114.36 -44.81 146.08
C GLN A 464 113.41 -43.73 145.26
N ILE A 465 113.53 -43.37 143.90
CA ILE A 465 112.99 -42.13 143.05
C ILE A 465 112.63 -42.24 141.45
N ASP A 466 111.71 -41.43 140.74
CA ASP A 466 111.76 -40.65 139.36
C ASP A 466 110.46 -40.01 138.57
N LYS A 467 110.40 -39.71 137.19
CA LYS A 467 109.62 -38.61 136.37
C LYS A 467 108.60 -38.90 135.13
N THR A 468 108.03 -37.88 134.36
CA THR A 468 106.97 -37.93 133.21
C THR A 468 106.88 -36.79 132.05
N PRO A 469 106.01 -36.83 130.94
CA PRO A 469 105.96 -35.93 129.67
C PRO A 469 104.58 -35.40 128.98
N ALA A 470 104.52 -34.71 127.76
CA ALA A 470 103.29 -34.04 127.06
C ALA A 470 103.23 -33.70 125.46
N PRO A 471 102.11 -33.18 124.78
CA PRO A 471 101.81 -33.06 123.26
C PRO A 471 101.22 -31.71 122.56
N PHE A 472 100.80 -31.62 121.22
CA PHE A 472 100.48 -30.33 120.40
C PHE A 472 99.43 -30.23 119.14
N HIS A 473 99.60 -29.32 118.08
CA HIS A 473 98.53 -28.61 117.21
C HIS A 473 98.60 -28.48 115.58
N ARG A 474 98.43 -27.29 114.86
CA ARG A 474 97.83 -27.04 113.46
C ARG A 474 98.65 -26.28 112.29
N VAL A 475 98.26 -26.37 110.96
CA VAL A 475 98.47 -25.53 109.66
C VAL A 475 99.85 -25.41 108.89
N GLU A 476 100.10 -24.96 107.61
CA GLU A 476 99.44 -24.35 106.36
C GLU A 476 100.27 -24.65 105.01
N LEU A 477 100.26 -24.14 103.73
CA LEU A 477 99.75 -23.01 102.82
C LEU A 477 99.56 -23.53 101.30
N SER A 478 99.75 -23.01 100.02
CA SER A 478 100.20 -21.85 99.12
C SER A 478 99.87 -22.21 97.58
N SER A 479 100.22 -21.66 96.35
CA SER A 479 100.49 -20.37 95.55
C SER A 479 100.92 -20.74 94.05
N SER A 480 101.06 -19.99 92.88
CA SER A 480 100.55 -18.73 92.18
C SER A 480 101.09 -18.50 90.68
N GLN A 481 100.55 -17.56 89.83
CA GLN A 481 101.10 -16.74 88.66
C GLN A 481 100.98 -16.98 87.07
N MET A 482 100.73 -15.86 86.30
CA MET A 482 101.10 -15.37 84.91
C MET A 482 100.39 -15.70 83.54
N GLU A 483 100.61 -14.84 82.50
CA GLU A 483 99.93 -14.70 81.17
C GLU A 483 100.82 -15.01 79.94
N ASP A 484 100.27 -15.37 78.74
CA ASP A 484 100.70 -14.81 77.42
C ASP A 484 99.79 -15.09 76.17
N SER A 485 99.79 -14.13 75.23
CA SER A 485 99.64 -14.17 73.75
C SER A 485 98.75 -15.17 72.99
N ASN A 486 97.44 -14.89 72.97
CA ASN A 486 96.69 -14.51 71.75
C ASN A 486 97.28 -14.84 70.35
N SER A 487 96.98 -16.02 69.78
CA SER A 487 97.26 -16.32 68.35
C SER A 487 96.27 -17.26 67.63
N SER A 488 95.34 -17.93 68.33
CA SER A 488 94.45 -18.95 67.74
C SER A 488 93.05 -18.44 67.33
N LEU A 489 92.57 -17.33 67.89
CA LEU A 489 91.15 -16.93 67.78
C LEU A 489 90.74 -16.24 66.47
N ARG A 490 91.69 -15.65 65.72
CA ARG A 490 91.36 -14.94 64.46
C ARG A 490 90.94 -15.89 63.32
N GLY A 491 91.42 -17.14 63.32
CA GLY A 491 91.01 -18.16 62.35
C GLY A 491 89.54 -18.56 62.53
N HIS A 492 89.16 -18.93 63.76
CA HIS A 492 87.80 -19.35 64.07
C HIS A 492 86.78 -18.21 63.88
N SER A 493 87.08 -16.99 64.32
CA SER A 493 86.20 -15.83 64.11
C SER A 493 85.90 -15.58 62.63
N LEU A 494 86.92 -15.60 61.76
CA LEU A 494 86.72 -15.40 60.32
C LEU A 494 86.01 -16.59 59.65
N GLN A 495 86.17 -17.81 60.16
CA GLN A 495 85.49 -18.99 59.63
C GLN A 495 84.01 -19.06 60.06
N GLU A 496 83.68 -18.63 61.28
CA GLU A 496 82.31 -18.44 61.74
C GLU A 496 81.61 -17.28 61.03
N GLU A 497 82.31 -16.15 60.82
CA GLU A 497 81.79 -15.04 60.00
C GLU A 497 81.53 -15.47 58.56
N ASN A 498 82.44 -16.22 57.92
CA ASN A 498 82.19 -16.76 56.58
C ASN A 498 81.01 -17.74 56.56
N LEU A 499 80.87 -18.63 57.55
CA LEU A 499 79.68 -19.51 57.67
C LEU A 499 78.38 -18.73 57.89
N ASN A 500 78.43 -17.61 58.62
CA ASN A 500 77.27 -16.73 58.87
C ASN A 500 76.91 -15.94 57.61
N ILE A 501 77.91 -15.42 56.87
CA ILE A 501 77.74 -14.76 55.58
C ILE A 501 77.19 -15.76 54.54
N GLN A 502 77.69 -17.00 54.50
CA GLN A 502 77.21 -18.03 53.59
C GLN A 502 75.76 -18.46 53.90
N LYS A 503 75.38 -18.57 55.18
CA LYS A 503 73.97 -18.76 55.58
C LYS A 503 73.09 -17.61 55.12
N LYS A 504 73.49 -16.36 55.39
CA LYS A 504 72.77 -15.15 54.94
C LYS A 504 72.66 -15.08 53.42
N TYR A 505 73.69 -15.50 52.68
CA TYR A 505 73.68 -15.58 51.22
C TYR A 505 72.67 -16.61 50.71
N GLU A 506 72.69 -17.84 51.23
CA GLU A 506 71.71 -18.88 50.85
C GLU A 506 70.27 -18.51 51.27
N ASP A 507 70.08 -17.82 52.39
CA ASP A 507 68.74 -17.35 52.80
C ASP A 507 68.24 -16.15 51.97
N LEU A 508 69.12 -15.22 51.57
CA LEU A 508 68.79 -14.16 50.61
C LEU A 508 68.49 -14.75 49.22
N LYS A 509 69.25 -15.76 48.79
CA LYS A 509 69.03 -16.49 47.54
C LYS A 509 67.69 -17.23 47.54
N ARG A 510 67.34 -17.94 48.62
CA ARG A 510 65.99 -18.53 48.79
C ARG A 510 64.87 -17.47 48.78
N GLN A 511 65.12 -16.28 49.32
CA GLN A 511 64.15 -15.17 49.24
C GLN A 511 64.02 -14.62 47.81
N LEU A 512 65.12 -14.55 47.05
CA LEU A 512 65.12 -14.19 45.65
C LEU A 512 64.37 -15.24 44.81
N GLU A 513 64.74 -16.51 44.90
CA GLU A 513 64.06 -17.65 44.23
C GLU A 513 62.54 -17.65 44.54
N LYS A 514 62.16 -17.34 45.79
CA LYS A 514 60.76 -17.20 46.19
C LYS A 514 60.06 -15.98 45.55
N MET A 515 60.74 -14.83 45.47
CA MET A 515 60.19 -13.65 44.78
C MET A 515 60.11 -13.84 43.27
N GLU A 516 61.05 -14.55 42.67
CA GLU A 516 61.03 -14.93 41.25
C GLU A 516 59.82 -15.82 40.95
N LEU A 517 59.60 -16.88 41.72
CA LEU A 517 58.39 -17.72 41.62
C LEU A 517 57.09 -16.94 41.86
N GLN A 518 57.08 -15.98 42.79
CA GLN A 518 55.91 -15.11 43.00
C GLN A 518 55.67 -14.17 41.81
N ASN A 519 56.73 -13.62 41.21
CA ASN A 519 56.65 -12.80 40.00
C ASN A 519 56.19 -13.61 38.78
N GLU A 520 56.66 -14.86 38.62
CA GLU A 520 56.17 -15.76 37.57
C GLU A 520 54.68 -16.07 37.73
N VAL A 521 54.21 -16.35 38.95
CA VAL A 521 52.79 -16.57 39.22
C VAL A 521 51.95 -15.33 38.93
N LEU A 522 52.43 -14.14 39.31
CA LEU A 522 51.76 -12.87 38.99
C LEU A 522 51.74 -12.59 37.48
N ALA A 523 52.84 -12.86 36.76
CA ALA A 523 52.91 -12.73 35.30
C ALA A 523 51.92 -13.68 34.60
N HIS A 524 51.80 -14.93 35.05
CA HIS A 524 50.79 -15.87 34.55
C HIS A 524 49.36 -15.42 34.85
N GLN A 525 49.10 -14.82 36.03
CA GLN A 525 47.79 -14.25 36.37
C GLN A 525 47.45 -13.06 35.46
N LEU A 526 48.38 -12.12 35.27
CA LEU A 526 48.21 -10.97 34.38
C LEU A 526 47.96 -11.41 32.93
N ALA A 527 48.77 -12.33 32.40
CA ALA A 527 48.61 -12.86 31.04
C ALA A 527 47.27 -13.60 30.84
N ASN A 528 46.68 -14.17 31.90
CA ASN A 528 45.36 -14.79 31.84
C ASN A 528 44.22 -13.77 31.98
N GLN A 529 44.40 -12.71 32.78
CA GLN A 529 43.48 -11.57 32.83
C GLN A 529 43.45 -10.82 31.49
N GLU A 530 44.60 -10.61 30.85
CA GLU A 530 44.70 -9.96 29.54
C GLU A 530 43.98 -10.75 28.44
N LYS A 531 44.18 -12.07 28.36
CA LYS A 531 43.43 -12.95 27.44
C LYS A 531 41.91 -12.87 27.70
N SER A 532 41.49 -12.80 28.96
CA SER A 532 40.07 -12.64 29.31
C SER A 532 39.53 -11.29 28.85
N LEU A 533 40.29 -10.21 29.04
CA LEU A 533 39.95 -8.86 28.59
C LEU A 533 39.83 -8.80 27.06
N GLN A 534 40.82 -9.33 26.32
CA GLN A 534 40.80 -9.40 24.86
C GLN A 534 39.59 -10.20 24.33
N HIS A 535 39.23 -11.31 24.99
CA HIS A 535 38.04 -12.09 24.64
C HIS A 535 36.73 -11.32 24.89
N ASN A 536 36.63 -10.60 26.01
CA ASN A 536 35.48 -9.75 26.31
C ASN A 536 35.37 -8.56 25.36
N GLU A 537 36.50 -7.96 24.94
CA GLU A 537 36.54 -6.88 23.95
C GLU A 537 36.08 -7.38 22.57
N LEU A 538 36.44 -8.61 22.18
CA LEU A 538 35.95 -9.23 20.95
C LEU A 538 34.44 -9.49 21.01
N GLN A 539 33.93 -10.09 22.09
CA GLN A 539 32.47 -10.26 22.27
C GLN A 539 31.72 -8.92 22.24
N LEU A 540 32.29 -7.86 22.82
CA LEU A 540 31.70 -6.53 22.81
C LEU A 540 31.61 -5.97 21.37
N LYS A 541 32.66 -6.14 20.57
CA LYS A 541 32.67 -5.75 19.14
C LYS A 541 31.63 -6.53 18.34
N GLU A 542 31.53 -7.85 18.55
CA GLU A 542 30.50 -8.70 17.93
C GLU A 542 29.09 -8.18 18.30
N LYS A 543 28.83 -7.91 19.57
CA LYS A 543 27.54 -7.38 20.06
C LYS A 543 27.22 -5.98 19.50
N PHE A 544 28.22 -5.12 19.29
CA PHE A 544 28.03 -3.85 18.57
C PHE A 544 27.66 -4.07 17.10
N THR A 545 28.27 -5.05 16.40
CA THR A 545 27.90 -5.34 15.02
C THR A 545 26.52 -5.98 14.88
N GLU A 546 26.13 -6.85 15.82
CA GLU A 546 24.77 -7.40 15.93
C GLU A 546 23.74 -6.29 16.16
N TYR A 547 23.99 -5.40 17.13
CA TYR A 547 23.12 -4.27 17.42
C TYR A 547 22.95 -3.37 16.19
N GLY A 548 24.05 -2.99 15.53
CA GLY A 548 23.99 -2.19 14.30
C GLY A 548 23.27 -2.89 13.13
N ALA A 549 23.33 -4.22 13.05
CA ALA A 549 22.55 -4.97 12.08
C ALA A 549 21.04 -4.97 12.41
N LEU A 550 20.69 -5.15 13.68
CA LEU A 550 19.31 -5.10 14.16
C LEU A 550 18.69 -3.70 14.01
N THR A 551 19.46 -2.63 14.26
CA THR A 551 19.04 -1.24 14.02
C THR A 551 18.71 -1.02 12.54
N ARG A 552 19.61 -1.40 11.63
CA ARG A 552 19.37 -1.31 10.17
C ARG A 552 18.16 -2.14 9.71
N GLN A 553 17.93 -3.30 10.33
CA GLN A 553 16.75 -4.12 10.05
C GLN A 553 15.44 -3.46 10.52
N LEU A 554 15.46 -2.80 11.68
CA LEU A 554 14.33 -2.03 12.18
C LEU A 554 14.04 -0.81 11.31
N GLU A 555 15.08 -0.06 10.92
CA GLU A 555 14.97 1.10 10.01
C GLU A 555 14.36 0.70 8.66
N ALA A 556 14.84 -0.39 8.06
CA ALA A 556 14.32 -0.91 6.80
C ALA A 556 12.85 -1.37 6.91
N ALA A 557 12.48 -2.06 8.00
CA ALA A 557 11.09 -2.49 8.24
C ALA A 557 10.14 -1.31 8.49
N LEU A 558 10.62 -0.24 9.15
CA LEU A 558 9.85 1.00 9.33
C LEU A 558 9.68 1.77 8.02
N GLU A 559 10.68 1.75 7.13
CA GLU A 559 10.60 2.37 5.80
C GLU A 559 9.68 1.58 4.86
N GLU A 560 9.76 0.25 4.84
CA GLU A 560 8.81 -0.62 4.13
C GLU A 560 7.37 -0.39 4.63
N GLY A 561 7.20 -0.25 5.95
CA GLY A 561 5.93 0.13 6.58
C GLY A 561 5.40 1.50 6.11
N ARG A 562 6.23 2.55 6.14
CA ARG A 562 5.88 3.89 5.62
C ARG A 562 5.48 3.83 4.14
N LYS A 563 6.24 3.13 3.31
CA LYS A 563 5.98 2.97 1.88
C LYS A 563 4.65 2.28 1.61
N MET A 564 4.35 1.17 2.29
CA MET A 564 3.06 0.47 2.16
C MET A 564 1.87 1.35 2.57
N VAL A 565 2.01 2.15 3.65
CA VAL A 565 0.96 3.09 4.06
C VAL A 565 0.75 4.18 2.99
N SER A 566 1.81 4.75 2.44
CA SER A 566 1.70 5.76 1.36
C SER A 566 1.01 5.20 0.12
N GLU A 567 1.41 4.00 -0.32
CA GLU A 567 0.78 3.34 -1.48
C GLU A 567 -0.71 3.04 -1.27
N GLU A 568 -1.14 2.62 -0.07
CA GLU A 568 -2.56 2.43 0.20
C GLU A 568 -3.32 3.74 0.36
N MET A 569 -2.70 4.81 0.87
CA MET A 569 -3.33 6.14 0.91
C MET A 569 -3.56 6.70 -0.51
N GLU A 570 -2.64 6.51 -1.45
CA GLU A 570 -2.84 6.85 -2.86
C GLU A 570 -3.95 6.00 -3.51
N LYS A 571 -3.98 4.68 -3.23
CA LYS A 571 -5.05 3.78 -3.69
C LYS A 571 -6.41 4.05 -3.04
N MET A 572 -6.46 4.68 -1.87
CA MET A 572 -7.71 5.14 -1.26
C MET A 572 -8.15 6.48 -1.85
N SER A 573 -7.24 7.46 -1.96
CA SER A 573 -7.51 8.78 -2.55
C SER A 573 -8.03 8.69 -3.99
N SER A 574 -7.40 7.86 -4.83
CA SER A 574 -7.86 7.64 -6.22
C SER A 574 -9.23 6.96 -6.31
N LYS A 575 -9.57 6.04 -5.40
CA LYS A 575 -10.93 5.47 -5.29
C LYS A 575 -11.92 6.52 -4.80
N GLU A 576 -11.55 7.36 -3.85
CA GLU A 576 -12.39 8.43 -3.31
C GLU A 576 -12.73 9.45 -4.41
N GLN A 577 -11.73 9.95 -5.14
CA GLN A 577 -11.92 10.84 -6.30
C GLN A 577 -12.83 10.23 -7.37
N THR A 578 -12.67 8.92 -7.64
CA THR A 578 -13.54 8.17 -8.57
C THR A 578 -15.00 8.12 -8.07
N LEU A 579 -15.21 7.92 -6.76
CA LEU A 579 -16.53 7.92 -6.15
C LEU A 579 -17.16 9.31 -6.09
N GLN A 580 -16.40 10.34 -5.71
CA GLN A 580 -16.83 11.75 -5.72
C GLN A 580 -17.28 12.17 -7.13
N THR A 581 -16.49 11.85 -8.16
CA THR A 581 -16.85 12.11 -9.57
C THR A 581 -18.17 11.41 -9.94
N LYS A 582 -18.31 10.12 -9.60
CA LYS A 582 -19.54 9.36 -9.89
C LYS A 582 -20.77 9.87 -9.11
N ILE A 583 -20.58 10.41 -7.92
CA ILE A 583 -21.66 11.08 -7.16
C ILE A 583 -22.10 12.34 -7.91
N LEU A 584 -21.16 13.18 -8.36
CA LEU A 584 -21.46 14.39 -9.15
C LEU A 584 -22.21 14.06 -10.45
N ASP A 585 -21.79 13.01 -11.17
CA ASP A 585 -22.47 12.52 -12.39
C ASP A 585 -23.93 12.11 -12.09
N LEU A 586 -24.16 11.35 -11.01
CA LEU A 586 -25.49 10.91 -10.59
C LEU A 586 -26.36 12.08 -10.11
N GLU A 587 -25.77 13.10 -9.47
CA GLU A 587 -26.48 14.33 -9.14
C GLU A 587 -26.86 15.14 -10.39
N THR A 588 -26.02 15.17 -11.44
CA THR A 588 -26.42 15.81 -12.71
C THR A 588 -27.57 15.08 -13.37
N GLU A 589 -27.52 13.73 -13.49
CA GLU A 589 -28.63 12.96 -14.06
C GLU A 589 -29.92 13.12 -13.22
N LEU A 590 -29.82 13.19 -11.89
CA LEU A 590 -30.97 13.43 -11.02
C LEU A 590 -31.58 14.83 -11.24
N ARG A 591 -30.75 15.88 -11.38
CA ARG A 591 -31.22 17.25 -11.69
C ARG A 591 -31.90 17.32 -13.06
N GLU A 592 -31.34 16.66 -14.07
CA GLU A 592 -31.93 16.57 -15.41
C GLU A 592 -33.28 15.86 -15.39
N ARG A 593 -33.37 14.69 -14.75
CA ARG A 593 -34.63 13.91 -14.61
C ARG A 593 -35.70 14.67 -13.84
N GLN A 594 -35.33 15.45 -12.82
CA GLN A 594 -36.27 16.31 -12.10
C GLN A 594 -36.84 17.42 -13.00
N GLU A 595 -36.04 17.95 -13.93
CA GLU A 595 -36.49 18.98 -14.88
C GLU A 595 -37.33 18.38 -16.03
N GLU A 596 -36.93 17.23 -16.57
CA GLU A 596 -37.77 16.44 -17.51
C GLU A 596 -39.16 16.15 -16.90
N HIS A 597 -39.19 15.72 -15.63
CA HIS A 597 -40.43 15.47 -14.89
C HIS A 597 -41.28 16.74 -14.75
N LYS A 598 -40.70 17.89 -14.35
CA LYS A 598 -41.42 19.18 -14.29
C LYS A 598 -42.02 19.54 -15.65
N GLN A 599 -41.25 19.42 -16.73
CA GLN A 599 -41.74 19.72 -18.09
C GLN A 599 -42.87 18.79 -18.53
N LEU A 600 -42.81 17.50 -18.20
CA LEU A 600 -43.89 16.55 -18.47
C LEU A 600 -45.16 16.88 -17.67
N VAL A 601 -45.03 17.20 -16.38
CA VAL A 601 -46.17 17.66 -15.53
C VAL A 601 -46.80 18.94 -16.11
N CYS A 602 -46.00 19.91 -16.56
CA CYS A 602 -46.51 21.11 -17.23
C CYS A 602 -47.26 20.79 -18.54
N LYS A 603 -46.74 19.86 -19.37
CA LYS A 603 -47.40 19.42 -20.61
C LYS A 603 -48.74 18.72 -20.33
N VAL A 604 -48.79 17.83 -19.33
CA VAL A 604 -50.02 17.13 -18.91
C VAL A 604 -51.04 18.11 -18.32
N ASN A 605 -50.62 19.04 -17.46
CA ASN A 605 -51.52 20.07 -16.92
C ASN A 605 -52.09 21.00 -18.01
N HIS A 606 -51.30 21.30 -19.04
CA HIS A 606 -51.77 22.09 -20.18
C HIS A 606 -52.78 21.30 -21.05
N SER A 607 -52.47 20.05 -21.39
CA SER A 607 -53.40 19.22 -22.18
C SER A 607 -54.69 18.91 -21.41
N GLN A 608 -54.62 18.66 -20.10
CA GLN A 608 -55.81 18.47 -19.26
C GLN A 608 -56.72 19.70 -19.27
N LYS A 609 -56.17 20.91 -19.10
CA LYS A 609 -56.93 22.17 -19.20
C LYS A 609 -57.56 22.36 -20.58
N HIS A 610 -56.85 22.02 -21.66
CA HIS A 610 -57.40 22.07 -23.01
C HIS A 610 -58.60 21.11 -23.18
N HIS A 611 -58.50 19.87 -22.69
CA HIS A 611 -59.61 18.91 -22.73
C HIS A 611 -60.79 19.39 -21.88
N GLU A 612 -60.55 19.97 -20.71
CA GLU A 612 -61.59 20.55 -19.85
C GLU A 612 -62.36 21.68 -20.55
N VAL A 613 -61.66 22.57 -21.26
CA VAL A 613 -62.29 23.64 -22.06
C VAL A 613 -63.10 23.05 -23.22
N CYS A 614 -62.56 22.10 -23.98
CA CYS A 614 -63.30 21.45 -25.06
C CYS A 614 -64.55 20.70 -24.58
N LEU A 615 -64.50 20.05 -23.42
CA LEU A 615 -65.66 19.40 -22.80
C LEU A 615 -66.73 20.41 -22.37
N LYS A 616 -66.33 21.54 -21.78
CA LYS A 616 -67.24 22.64 -21.43
C LYS A 616 -67.92 23.23 -22.67
N GLU A 617 -67.19 23.47 -23.75
CA GLU A 617 -67.77 23.99 -25.00
C GLU A 617 -68.67 22.96 -25.69
N LEU A 618 -68.30 21.68 -25.70
CA LEU A 618 -69.18 20.61 -26.19
C LEU A 618 -70.49 20.53 -25.38
N GLY A 619 -70.41 20.68 -24.05
CA GLY A 619 -71.56 20.79 -23.16
C GLY A 619 -72.45 22.00 -23.49
N HIS A 620 -71.86 23.18 -23.70
CA HIS A 620 -72.62 24.37 -24.12
C HIS A 620 -73.30 24.17 -25.49
N ARG A 621 -72.64 23.50 -26.44
CA ARG A 621 -73.22 23.16 -27.75
C ARG A 621 -74.37 22.16 -27.62
N LEU A 622 -74.23 21.15 -26.75
CA LEU A 622 -75.30 20.19 -26.45
C LEU A 622 -76.51 20.90 -25.83
N GLN A 623 -76.31 21.69 -24.77
CA GLN A 623 -77.36 22.47 -24.12
C GLN A 623 -78.07 23.42 -25.10
N LYS A 624 -77.34 24.06 -26.02
CA LYS A 624 -77.94 24.91 -27.06
C LYS A 624 -78.80 24.11 -28.04
N SER A 625 -78.36 22.92 -28.44
CA SER A 625 -79.13 22.00 -29.29
C SER A 625 -80.39 21.51 -28.57
N GLU A 626 -80.27 21.16 -27.29
CA GLU A 626 -81.35 20.66 -26.45
C GLU A 626 -82.42 21.74 -26.18
N ASN A 627 -81.98 22.99 -25.88
CA ASN A 627 -82.87 24.15 -25.77
C ASN A 627 -83.60 24.45 -27.10
N HIS A 628 -82.92 24.27 -28.24
CA HIS A 628 -83.53 24.46 -29.56
C HIS A 628 -84.54 23.35 -29.88
N ASN A 629 -84.22 22.09 -29.58
CA ASN A 629 -85.13 20.96 -29.71
C ASN A 629 -86.35 21.13 -28.79
N GLN A 630 -86.18 21.57 -27.55
CA GLN A 630 -87.28 21.91 -26.64
C GLN A 630 -88.15 23.05 -27.19
N SER A 631 -87.54 24.04 -27.86
CA SER A 631 -88.28 25.12 -28.53
C SER A 631 -89.10 24.60 -29.72
N ILE A 632 -88.55 23.67 -30.51
CA ILE A 632 -89.28 22.97 -31.58
C ILE A 632 -90.43 22.13 -31.00
N GLN A 633 -90.21 21.38 -29.91
CA GLN A 633 -91.25 20.61 -29.24
C GLN A 633 -92.38 21.52 -28.71
N ASN A 634 -92.05 22.70 -28.18
CA ASN A 634 -93.03 23.70 -27.76
C ASN A 634 -93.83 24.26 -28.95
N TYR A 635 -93.16 24.53 -30.09
CA TYR A 635 -93.83 24.97 -31.31
C TYR A 635 -94.72 23.87 -31.93
N ILE A 636 -94.30 22.61 -31.90
CA ILE A 636 -95.12 21.45 -32.32
C ILE A 636 -96.33 21.30 -31.41
N LYS A 637 -96.20 21.51 -30.09
CA LYS A 637 -97.34 21.53 -29.16
C LYS A 637 -98.31 22.67 -29.49
N PHE A 638 -97.80 23.87 -29.76
CA PHE A 638 -98.62 25.01 -30.20
C PHE A 638 -99.38 24.69 -31.49
N LEU A 639 -98.68 24.24 -32.54
CA LEU A 639 -99.31 23.86 -33.81
C LEU A 639 -100.37 22.76 -33.66
N LYS A 640 -100.10 21.73 -32.83
CA LYS A 640 -101.10 20.69 -32.52
C LYS A 640 -102.32 21.28 -31.83
N SER A 641 -102.13 22.17 -30.85
CA SER A 641 -103.22 22.83 -30.14
C SER A 641 -104.05 23.70 -31.09
N SER A 642 -103.39 24.54 -31.90
CA SER A 642 -104.07 25.40 -32.88
C SER A 642 -104.78 24.61 -33.98
N TYR A 643 -104.22 23.48 -34.43
CA TYR A 643 -104.90 22.59 -35.39
C TYR A 643 -106.16 21.98 -34.77
N ILE A 644 -106.10 21.51 -33.53
CA ILE A 644 -107.27 21.02 -32.77
C ILE A 644 -108.31 22.13 -32.60
N THR A 645 -107.92 23.38 -32.36
CA THR A 645 -108.85 24.52 -32.24
C THR A 645 -109.44 25.00 -33.58
N MET A 646 -108.81 24.67 -34.71
CA MET A 646 -109.25 25.11 -36.05
C MET A 646 -110.06 24.05 -36.83
N PHE A 647 -109.86 22.76 -36.51
CA PHE A 647 -110.40 21.63 -37.30
C PHE A 647 -111.00 20.50 -36.45
N GLY A 648 -111.08 20.67 -35.12
CA GLY A 648 -111.74 19.76 -34.17
C GLY A 648 -112.85 20.44 -33.40
#